data_AF-A0A383VYY4-F1
#
_entry.id   AF-A0A383VYY4-F1
#
_cell.length_a   1.000
_cell.length_b   1.000
_cell.length_c   1.000
_cell.angle_alpha   90.00
_cell.angle_beta   90.00
_cell.angle_gamma   90.00
#
_symmetry.space_group_name_H-M   'P 1'
#
loop_
_entity.id
_entity.type
_entity.pdbx_description
1 polymer ?
#
loop_
_entity_poly.entity_id
_entity_poly.type
_entity_poly.pdbx_seq_one_letter_code
_entity_poly.pdbx_strand_id
1 'polypeptide(L)'
;MSRQREQKLAAIYDAFDANNYKSVIKLTTAAIQKYPNEHVFKSLKAVALQRTGKADEAMQLVEHVLAAAPPDDHVLNMLLLVLKPANKMPALLPAYEAACSKAPGDEELMQGLFGCHVRTFNFREQQQVAMKLNKQHPSEQYQWWVVTTIALQAHAAAAQARLQQPTAAADAGANGTAAAGAGAGLGADKLLQLAEAMAARLLGKQQGAAAAAAAAGKASPSWEAVMLYLGLLQAQGKHDAALAALRGPLAAAISLPAERREAEAALLLSKGDLAAAAALYQAAVQEQPDDWALLLLYLDCLLPSTAESQPAISSAAVAQMLTGIEASTLPGCQVGGLAALLANMQAGESASPSLQERVAAAEAFLASLPATPAAAAAAAAEPPNGAPNSSSSSRAGPLLRGPALAAVELAKRKLLLGLGQQQQLAEALLHYHERLGHVVSCAMDVRSYLPLLTGDSRTMLSRQLQLHAEQAAEELQQQQGVGKQQLDLLRRQMAARQIHADLGGPAFDSPQAAAQHAQQLMALYAAALPHYEGLDERERGPADELLWLAAAALVKAAALESRQQQQQQQQQGAASGVGYLLQALLVQEAAAKGRPYCAPVRLGLTALHGLVGNARAAAQHFGALDVKHIQHDTLSGQHLLPLQLGLAAADAAEGLLRVSLALFEDHLRDAGDTLMQAFRTGTHTKVLEFVCFKERLERSHSFVLARAEQQLLAISKAAAAAGPEQAAAAAVAAAAALPLSLLGSCDWRGMRFNDDLTTRLPWLPPVEGPRHLMIMLWWEQQQQQQHGAGSSSSSSEPQSCWWQRVAAAEADVQPAEQLRAAMRAAAQQRWLLPHLLAAALQTAADRMSSGGGAAGKPQQQQQQAVALLDLLQPYAESLGCSSLQELQQMVAGGLTDGSGGHAASRQLQLLNAAVFQLAAAVQEELLSASSSSGGAAAGTAAVSCKQSASCVVSGLQQLQQQACAGLQAAAAFAGALLPGHALSLGALLVQESCLWLLVCLEAWSKAVKHARSKKKAKKQTAAGSTAATAQQPSDQTQEDQAAEVLQELASVQAALVSCLDGLVSSTSRLLAVPVSDGEANLLSEFDPSSNAGLQALVGWETRLSLQPVLVDMVKAQRQMLQQIYNKAAAMTKRAGHISW
;
A
#
# COMPACT_ATOMS: atom_id res chain seq x y z
N MET A 1 -43.01 32.39 27.89
CA MET A 1 -42.56 31.03 27.52
C MET A 1 -41.10 31.00 27.09
N SER A 2 -40.69 31.74 26.03
CA SER A 2 -39.32 31.69 25.47
C SER A 2 -38.19 31.87 26.50
N ARG A 3 -38.25 32.90 27.36
CA ARG A 3 -37.23 33.17 28.40
C ARG A 3 -36.91 31.99 29.32
N GLN A 4 -37.90 31.16 29.68
CA GLN A 4 -37.69 29.97 30.53
C GLN A 4 -37.21 28.74 29.73
N ARG A 5 -37.35 28.75 28.40
CA ARG A 5 -36.75 27.78 27.47
C ARG A 5 -35.27 28.12 27.27
N GLU A 6 -34.98 29.39 26.97
CA GLU A 6 -33.63 29.95 26.82
C GLU A 6 -32.78 29.74 28.07
N GLN A 7 -33.27 30.09 29.27
CA GLN A 7 -32.53 29.87 30.53
C GLN A 7 -32.19 28.40 30.80
N LYS A 8 -33.06 27.45 30.40
CA LYS A 8 -32.78 26.02 30.54
C LYS A 8 -31.78 25.52 29.49
N LEU A 9 -31.84 26.06 28.26
CA LEU A 9 -30.86 25.74 27.22
C LEU A 9 -29.48 26.27 27.61
N ALA A 10 -29.38 27.52 28.08
CA ALA A 10 -28.15 28.10 28.63
C ALA A 10 -27.57 27.20 29.74
N ALA A 11 -28.34 26.85 30.76
CA ALA A 11 -27.88 25.96 31.84
C ALA A 11 -27.49 24.54 31.37
N ILE A 12 -27.98 24.08 30.21
CA ILE A 12 -27.55 22.82 29.59
C ILE A 12 -26.23 23.03 28.83
N TYR A 13 -26.07 24.13 28.09
CA TYR A 13 -24.82 24.48 27.40
C TYR A 13 -23.68 24.77 28.39
N ASP A 14 -23.92 25.55 29.46
CA ASP A 14 -22.96 25.76 30.56
C ASP A 14 -22.45 24.42 31.14
N ALA A 15 -23.35 23.42 31.25
CA ALA A 15 -23.02 22.09 31.73
C ALA A 15 -22.29 21.21 30.70
N PHE A 16 -22.45 21.48 29.40
CA PHE A 16 -21.65 20.88 28.32
C PHE A 16 -20.24 21.48 28.30
N ASP A 17 -20.12 22.81 28.39
CA ASP A 17 -18.84 23.53 28.39
C ASP A 17 -18.01 23.15 29.62
N ALA A 18 -18.66 22.96 30.78
CA ALA A 18 -18.06 22.39 31.99
C ALA A 18 -17.79 20.86 31.92
N ASN A 19 -17.99 20.22 30.76
CA ASN A 19 -17.85 18.77 30.54
C ASN A 19 -18.64 17.87 31.53
N ASN A 20 -19.72 18.39 32.13
CA ASN A 20 -20.51 17.70 33.14
C ASN A 20 -21.72 16.98 32.53
N TYR A 21 -21.44 15.97 31.70
CA TYR A 21 -22.46 15.19 30.98
C TYR A 21 -23.51 14.54 31.92
N LYS A 22 -23.16 14.22 33.17
CA LYS A 22 -24.11 13.71 34.18
C LYS A 22 -25.13 14.77 34.60
N SER A 23 -24.72 16.04 34.71
CA SER A 23 -25.64 17.16 34.94
C SER A 23 -26.52 17.40 33.71
N VAL A 24 -25.93 17.40 32.51
CA VAL A 24 -26.67 17.53 31.24
C VAL A 24 -27.78 16.48 31.12
N ILE A 25 -27.52 15.20 31.40
CA ILE A 25 -28.53 14.13 31.33
C ILE A 25 -29.68 14.38 32.33
N LYS A 26 -29.40 14.90 33.52
CA LYS A 26 -30.43 15.27 34.51
C LYS A 26 -31.28 16.46 34.03
N LEU A 27 -30.63 17.53 33.60
CA LEU A 27 -31.27 18.76 33.13
C LEU A 27 -32.13 18.51 31.88
N THR A 28 -31.60 17.78 30.90
CA THR A 28 -32.35 17.39 29.68
C THR A 28 -33.50 16.45 30.00
N THR A 29 -33.35 15.48 30.91
CA THR A 29 -34.47 14.61 31.32
C THR A 29 -35.60 15.40 31.99
N ALA A 30 -35.27 16.35 32.88
CA ALA A 30 -36.24 17.26 33.48
C ALA A 30 -36.85 18.26 32.47
N ALA A 31 -36.13 18.60 31.41
CA ALA A 31 -36.64 19.43 30.31
C ALA A 31 -37.62 18.64 29.41
N ILE A 32 -37.28 17.40 29.02
CA ILE A 32 -38.13 16.53 28.19
C ILE A 32 -39.46 16.23 28.89
N GLN A 33 -39.46 15.99 30.21
CA GLN A 33 -40.69 15.80 30.99
C GLN A 33 -41.61 17.04 30.96
N LYS A 34 -41.05 18.25 30.90
CA LYS A 34 -41.81 19.51 30.88
C LYS A 34 -42.16 19.97 29.46
N TYR A 35 -41.41 19.54 28.45
CA TYR A 35 -41.56 19.92 27.05
C TYR A 35 -41.40 18.68 26.14
N PRO A 36 -42.36 17.74 26.11
CA PRO A 36 -42.21 16.44 25.43
C PRO A 36 -42.13 16.54 23.90
N ASN A 37 -42.65 17.62 23.31
CA ASN A 37 -42.67 17.90 21.87
C ASN A 37 -41.43 18.67 21.38
N GLU A 38 -40.54 19.10 22.27
CA GLU A 38 -39.30 19.81 21.91
C GLU A 38 -38.17 18.83 21.61
N HIS A 39 -37.82 18.70 20.33
CA HIS A 39 -36.82 17.74 19.88
C HIS A 39 -35.38 18.14 20.28
N VAL A 40 -35.09 19.43 20.44
CA VAL A 40 -33.78 19.97 20.88
C VAL A 40 -33.28 19.28 22.16
N PHE A 41 -34.14 19.13 23.19
CA PHE A 41 -33.74 18.50 24.45
C PHE A 41 -33.48 16.99 24.31
N LYS A 42 -34.15 16.31 23.37
CA LYS A 42 -33.91 14.89 23.06
C LYS A 42 -32.56 14.71 22.35
N SER A 43 -32.24 15.55 21.37
CA SER A 43 -30.94 15.57 20.70
C SER A 43 -29.79 15.88 21.68
N LEU A 44 -29.92 16.91 22.52
CA LEU A 44 -28.93 17.23 23.57
C LEU A 44 -28.72 16.06 24.56
N LYS A 45 -29.80 15.36 24.94
CA LYS A 45 -29.70 14.15 25.78
C LYS A 45 -28.96 13.02 25.07
N ALA A 46 -29.24 12.77 23.79
CA ALA A 46 -28.56 11.74 23.01
C ALA A 46 -27.06 12.03 22.87
N VAL A 47 -26.66 13.29 22.60
CA VAL A 47 -25.26 13.72 22.58
C VAL A 47 -24.56 13.46 23.91
N ALA A 48 -25.20 13.80 25.03
CA ALA A 48 -24.62 13.53 26.35
C ALA A 48 -24.51 12.03 26.66
N LEU A 49 -25.51 11.22 26.28
CA LEU A 49 -25.45 9.76 26.43
C LEU A 49 -24.32 9.14 25.62
N GLN A 50 -24.15 9.56 24.35
CA GLN A 50 -23.05 9.15 23.48
C GLN A 50 -21.69 9.47 24.10
N ARG A 51 -21.51 10.69 24.63
CA ARG A 51 -20.28 11.11 25.33
C ARG A 51 -20.02 10.35 26.63
N THR A 52 -21.04 9.74 27.24
CA THR A 52 -20.90 8.85 28.41
C THR A 52 -20.77 7.36 28.08
N GLY A 53 -20.67 6.99 26.80
CA GLY A 53 -20.54 5.59 26.35
C GLY A 53 -21.85 4.78 26.30
N LYS A 54 -23.01 5.42 26.51
CA LYS A 54 -24.34 4.80 26.44
C LYS A 54 -24.92 4.89 25.02
N ALA A 55 -24.22 4.29 24.06
CA ALA A 55 -24.54 4.43 22.63
C ALA A 55 -25.93 3.91 22.25
N ASP A 56 -26.39 2.80 22.84
CA ASP A 56 -27.71 2.23 22.53
C ASP A 56 -28.88 3.11 22.99
N GLU A 57 -28.79 3.65 24.23
CA GLU A 57 -29.76 4.63 24.75
C GLU A 57 -29.75 5.92 23.93
N ALA A 58 -28.57 6.35 23.44
CA ALA A 58 -28.45 7.50 22.56
C ALA A 58 -29.12 7.23 21.20
N MET A 59 -28.84 6.08 20.57
CA MET A 59 -29.40 5.70 19.27
C MET A 59 -30.93 5.56 19.30
N GLN A 60 -31.52 4.98 20.35
CA GLN A 60 -32.98 4.90 20.49
C GLN A 60 -33.64 6.30 20.51
N LEU A 61 -33.00 7.27 21.17
CA LEU A 61 -33.48 8.66 21.17
C LEU A 61 -33.29 9.33 19.80
N VAL A 62 -32.18 9.07 19.12
CA VAL A 62 -31.92 9.58 17.75
C VAL A 62 -32.95 9.01 16.76
N GLU A 63 -33.20 7.70 16.78
CA GLU A 63 -34.19 7.05 15.92
C GLU A 63 -35.60 7.62 16.12
N HIS A 64 -36.01 7.91 17.37
CA HIS A 64 -37.25 8.63 17.66
C HIS A 64 -37.26 10.06 17.07
N VAL A 65 -36.15 10.80 17.13
CA VAL A 65 -36.10 12.17 16.55
C VAL A 65 -36.10 12.13 15.02
N LEU A 66 -35.35 11.21 14.39
CA LEU A 66 -35.34 11.00 12.95
C LEU A 66 -36.73 10.63 12.41
N ALA A 67 -37.44 9.70 13.08
CA ALA A 67 -38.80 9.30 12.70
C ALA A 67 -39.83 10.45 12.79
N ALA A 68 -39.60 11.44 13.66
CA ALA A 68 -40.43 12.64 13.74
C ALA A 68 -40.13 13.67 12.64
N ALA A 69 -38.91 13.65 12.08
CA ALA A 69 -38.39 14.58 11.08
C ALA A 69 -38.73 16.06 11.38
N PRO A 70 -38.18 16.64 12.46
CA PRO A 70 -38.45 18.04 12.82
C PRO A 70 -37.94 19.00 11.72
N PRO A 71 -38.72 20.04 11.34
CA PRO A 71 -38.27 21.07 10.41
C PRO A 71 -37.40 22.10 11.15
N ASP A 72 -36.24 21.67 11.62
CA ASP A 72 -35.27 22.46 12.39
C ASP A 72 -33.86 21.90 12.08
N ASP A 73 -33.08 22.65 11.30
CA ASP A 73 -31.74 22.24 10.86
C ASP A 73 -30.76 22.09 12.04
N HIS A 74 -30.87 22.93 13.08
CA HIS A 74 -30.05 22.83 14.27
C HIS A 74 -30.31 21.52 15.02
N VAL A 75 -31.57 21.09 15.12
CA VAL A 75 -31.94 19.80 15.72
C VAL A 75 -31.35 18.63 14.93
N LEU A 76 -31.38 18.68 13.59
CA LEU A 76 -30.86 17.63 12.71
C LEU A 76 -29.32 17.60 12.69
N ASN A 77 -28.65 18.76 12.60
CA ASN A 77 -27.20 18.86 12.72
C ASN A 77 -26.69 18.37 14.08
N MET A 78 -27.43 18.60 15.16
CA MET A 78 -27.08 18.05 16.48
C MET A 78 -27.14 16.50 16.52
N LEU A 79 -27.89 15.85 15.61
CA LEU A 79 -27.85 14.38 15.47
C LEU A 79 -26.56 13.89 14.80
N LEU A 80 -25.88 14.70 13.98
CA LEU A 80 -24.57 14.35 13.40
C LEU A 80 -23.56 13.99 14.50
N LEU A 81 -23.60 14.69 15.64
CA LEU A 81 -22.73 14.45 16.80
C LEU A 81 -22.92 13.07 17.45
N VAL A 82 -23.99 12.33 17.10
CA VAL A 82 -24.25 10.95 17.53
C VAL A 82 -24.14 9.96 16.37
N LEU A 83 -24.73 10.29 15.20
CA LEU A 83 -24.74 9.44 14.01
C LEU A 83 -23.34 9.26 13.39
N LYS A 84 -22.48 10.28 13.48
CA LYS A 84 -21.11 10.25 12.96
C LYS A 84 -20.23 9.26 13.74
N PRO A 85 -20.12 9.34 15.09
CA PRO A 85 -19.48 8.27 15.88
C PRO A 85 -20.11 6.87 15.73
N ALA A 86 -21.42 6.79 15.48
CA ALA A 86 -22.12 5.52 15.30
C ALA A 86 -22.02 4.91 13.88
N ASN A 87 -21.32 5.60 12.95
CA ASN A 87 -21.24 5.25 11.52
C ASN A 87 -22.62 5.01 10.84
N LYS A 88 -23.66 5.70 11.30
CA LYS A 88 -25.06 5.58 10.83
C LYS A 88 -25.51 6.81 10.02
N MET A 89 -24.57 7.50 9.38
CA MET A 89 -24.81 8.73 8.61
C MET A 89 -25.93 8.64 7.55
N PRO A 90 -26.12 7.53 6.81
CA PRO A 90 -27.20 7.42 5.82
C PRO A 90 -28.62 7.57 6.41
N ALA A 91 -28.81 7.29 7.71
CA ALA A 91 -30.12 7.42 8.37
C ALA A 91 -30.61 8.88 8.48
N LEU A 92 -29.73 9.86 8.27
CA LEU A 92 -30.06 11.29 8.31
C LEU A 92 -30.75 11.78 7.03
N LEU A 93 -30.49 11.14 5.88
CA LEU A 93 -31.01 11.57 4.58
C LEU A 93 -32.56 11.57 4.53
N PRO A 94 -33.28 10.49 4.91
CA PRO A 94 -34.75 10.49 4.92
C PRO A 94 -35.35 11.54 5.86
N ALA A 95 -34.65 11.89 6.95
CA ALA A 95 -35.11 12.92 7.88
C ALA A 95 -35.03 14.33 7.27
N TYR A 96 -33.97 14.65 6.51
CA TYR A 96 -33.89 15.90 5.76
C TYR A 96 -34.88 15.94 4.59
N GLU A 97 -35.07 14.83 3.85
CA GLU A 97 -36.09 14.76 2.79
C GLU A 97 -37.50 15.02 3.36
N ALA A 98 -37.83 14.42 4.50
CA ALA A 98 -39.09 14.65 5.20
C ALA A 98 -39.20 16.07 5.80
N ALA A 99 -38.12 16.66 6.32
CA ALA A 99 -38.10 18.04 6.82
C ALA A 99 -38.29 19.06 5.67
N CYS A 100 -37.56 18.91 4.57
CA CYS A 100 -37.69 19.72 3.37
C CYS A 100 -39.08 19.58 2.72
N SER A 101 -39.75 18.41 2.81
CA SER A 101 -41.13 18.30 2.31
C SER A 101 -42.16 19.05 3.18
N LYS A 102 -41.88 19.23 4.48
CA LYS A 102 -42.69 20.04 5.41
C LYS A 102 -42.43 21.54 5.28
N ALA A 103 -41.19 21.93 5.01
CA ALA A 103 -40.75 23.33 4.88
C ALA A 103 -39.96 23.57 3.57
N PRO A 104 -40.61 23.50 2.39
CA PRO A 104 -39.94 23.44 1.09
C PRO A 104 -39.32 24.76 0.60
N GLY A 105 -39.19 25.77 1.46
CA GLY A 105 -38.60 27.08 1.16
C GLY A 105 -37.47 27.50 2.11
N ASP A 106 -37.13 26.65 3.08
CA ASP A 106 -36.08 26.93 4.07
C ASP A 106 -34.69 26.70 3.45
N GLU A 107 -33.84 27.73 3.50
CA GLU A 107 -32.49 27.72 2.95
C GLU A 107 -31.56 26.77 3.74
N GLU A 108 -31.66 26.77 5.07
CA GLU A 108 -30.77 25.99 5.96
C GLU A 108 -31.06 24.50 5.82
N LEU A 109 -32.35 24.10 5.85
CA LEU A 109 -32.75 22.70 5.64
C LEU A 109 -32.34 22.17 4.25
N MET A 110 -32.42 22.99 3.20
CA MET A 110 -31.95 22.59 1.87
C MET A 110 -30.43 22.49 1.78
N GLN A 111 -29.66 23.36 2.44
CA GLN A 111 -28.21 23.20 2.56
C GLN A 111 -27.86 21.93 3.34
N GLY A 112 -28.60 21.60 4.40
CA GLY A 112 -28.45 20.36 5.16
C GLY A 112 -28.72 19.11 4.31
N LEU A 113 -29.81 19.10 3.53
CA LEU A 113 -30.11 18.05 2.56
C LEU A 113 -29.03 17.91 1.48
N PHE A 114 -28.54 19.02 0.92
CA PHE A 114 -27.40 19.02 0.00
C PHE A 114 -26.16 18.39 0.67
N GLY A 115 -25.87 18.78 1.91
CA GLY A 115 -24.80 18.20 2.73
C GLY A 115 -24.97 16.70 3.01
N CYS A 116 -26.18 16.16 3.05
CA CYS A 116 -26.43 14.71 3.11
C CYS A 116 -26.09 14.01 1.78
N HIS A 117 -26.44 14.62 0.64
CA HIS A 117 -26.05 14.09 -0.68
C HIS A 117 -24.54 14.23 -0.96
N VAL A 118 -23.87 15.25 -0.41
CA VAL A 118 -22.40 15.38 -0.43
C VAL A 118 -21.75 14.25 0.37
N ARG A 119 -22.19 14.01 1.61
CA ARG A 119 -21.68 12.91 2.46
C ARG A 119 -21.94 11.51 1.89
N THR A 120 -22.96 11.34 1.05
CA THR A 120 -23.25 10.07 0.35
C THR A 120 -22.69 10.01 -1.07
N PHE A 121 -21.94 11.03 -1.51
CA PHE A 121 -21.31 11.11 -2.84
C PHE A 121 -22.29 10.94 -4.03
N ASN A 122 -23.59 11.20 -3.82
CA ASN A 122 -24.60 11.09 -4.87
C ASN A 122 -24.65 12.37 -5.73
N PHE A 123 -23.72 12.49 -6.68
CA PHE A 123 -23.55 13.68 -7.53
C PHE A 123 -24.81 14.09 -8.31
N ARG A 124 -25.69 13.14 -8.63
CA ARG A 124 -26.97 13.39 -9.33
C ARG A 124 -27.98 14.11 -8.44
N GLU A 125 -28.13 13.67 -7.19
CA GLU A 125 -29.03 14.33 -6.24
C GLU A 125 -28.44 15.63 -5.69
N GLN A 126 -27.11 15.72 -5.52
CA GLN A 126 -26.42 16.98 -5.22
C GLN A 126 -26.78 18.07 -6.25
N GLN A 127 -26.67 17.77 -7.55
CA GLN A 127 -27.05 18.71 -8.62
C GLN A 127 -28.53 19.10 -8.53
N GLN A 128 -29.45 18.14 -8.35
CA GLN A 128 -30.89 18.41 -8.28
C GLN A 128 -31.24 19.32 -7.09
N VAL A 129 -30.64 19.09 -5.93
CA VAL A 129 -30.85 19.94 -4.75
C VAL A 129 -30.22 21.33 -4.94
N ALA A 130 -29.00 21.43 -5.48
CA ALA A 130 -28.37 22.72 -5.79
C ALA A 130 -29.18 23.54 -6.81
N MET A 131 -29.78 22.90 -7.82
CA MET A 131 -30.67 23.55 -8.78
C MET A 131 -31.98 24.04 -8.14
N LYS A 132 -32.58 23.26 -7.22
CA LYS A 132 -33.77 23.67 -6.45
C LYS A 132 -33.44 24.85 -5.54
N LEU A 133 -32.35 24.75 -4.79
CA LEU A 133 -31.84 25.78 -3.89
C LEU A 133 -31.61 27.10 -4.63
N ASN A 134 -30.86 27.10 -5.73
CA ASN A 134 -30.64 28.30 -6.55
C ASN A 134 -31.92 28.85 -7.23
N LYS A 135 -32.94 28.02 -7.47
CA LYS A 135 -34.23 28.49 -8.02
C LYS A 135 -35.06 29.25 -6.97
N GLN A 136 -34.96 28.85 -5.70
CA GLN A 136 -35.71 29.47 -4.60
C GLN A 136 -34.96 30.66 -4.00
N HIS A 137 -33.65 30.49 -3.78
CA HIS A 137 -32.73 31.47 -3.21
C HIS A 137 -31.58 31.72 -4.22
N PRO A 138 -31.75 32.64 -5.19
CA PRO A 138 -30.74 32.86 -6.22
C PRO A 138 -29.44 33.44 -5.65
N SER A 139 -28.40 32.61 -5.56
CA SER A 139 -27.07 32.99 -5.09
C SER A 139 -26.01 32.57 -6.11
N GLU A 140 -24.92 33.33 -6.23
CA GLU A 140 -23.80 32.96 -7.09
C GLU A 140 -23.14 31.65 -6.60
N GLN A 141 -23.05 31.47 -5.28
CA GLN A 141 -22.51 30.27 -4.66
C GLN A 141 -23.24 29.01 -5.12
N TYR A 142 -24.59 29.01 -5.10
CA TYR A 142 -25.38 27.86 -5.53
C TYR A 142 -25.34 27.66 -7.05
N GLN A 143 -25.14 28.73 -7.85
CA GLN A 143 -24.86 28.59 -9.28
C GLN A 143 -23.56 27.82 -9.52
N TRP A 144 -22.49 28.10 -8.76
CA TRP A 144 -21.26 27.32 -8.81
C TRP A 144 -21.38 25.92 -8.22
N TRP A 145 -22.21 25.69 -7.19
CA TRP A 145 -22.51 24.33 -6.70
C TRP A 145 -23.10 23.46 -7.81
N VAL A 146 -23.98 24.01 -8.66
CA VAL A 146 -24.50 23.30 -9.83
C VAL A 146 -23.38 23.00 -10.85
N VAL A 147 -22.48 23.96 -11.14
CA VAL A 147 -21.34 23.73 -12.04
C VAL A 147 -20.41 22.63 -11.51
N THR A 148 -19.97 22.71 -10.26
CA THR A 148 -19.07 21.72 -9.65
C THR A 148 -19.71 20.33 -9.55
N THR A 149 -21.01 20.23 -9.26
CA THR A 149 -21.71 18.92 -9.21
C THR A 149 -21.89 18.29 -10.60
N ILE A 150 -22.04 19.09 -11.67
CA ILE A 150 -22.01 18.58 -13.05
C ILE A 150 -20.60 18.11 -13.43
N ALA A 151 -19.55 18.84 -13.03
CA ALA A 151 -18.16 18.42 -13.25
C ALA A 151 -17.85 17.08 -12.53
N LEU A 152 -18.33 16.91 -11.30
CA LEU A 152 -18.25 15.63 -10.56
C LEU A 152 -18.98 14.48 -11.27
N GLN A 153 -20.17 14.73 -11.84
CA GLN A 153 -20.86 13.72 -12.66
C GLN A 153 -20.08 13.37 -13.92
N ALA A 154 -19.42 14.33 -14.57
CA ALA A 154 -18.59 14.08 -15.74
C ALA A 154 -17.36 13.21 -15.41
N HIS A 155 -16.67 13.49 -14.30
CA HIS A 155 -15.59 12.63 -13.77
C HIS A 155 -16.09 11.21 -13.50
N ALA A 156 -17.19 11.06 -12.76
CA ALA A 156 -17.76 9.76 -12.43
C ALA A 156 -18.17 8.95 -13.67
N ALA A 157 -18.79 9.60 -14.67
CA ALA A 157 -19.16 8.97 -15.93
C ALA A 157 -17.93 8.49 -16.73
N ALA A 158 -16.85 9.28 -16.76
CA ALA A 158 -15.60 8.89 -17.41
C ALA A 158 -14.82 7.81 -16.65
N ALA A 159 -14.90 7.79 -15.32
CA ALA A 159 -14.36 6.69 -14.51
C ALA A 159 -15.09 5.37 -14.82
N GLN A 160 -16.43 5.39 -14.90
CA GLN A 160 -17.23 4.22 -15.30
C GLN A 160 -16.93 3.76 -16.73
N ALA A 161 -16.80 4.68 -17.68
CA ALA A 161 -16.45 4.35 -19.06
C ALA A 161 -15.06 3.68 -19.17
N ARG A 162 -14.05 4.16 -18.41
CA ARG A 162 -12.71 3.54 -18.35
C ARG A 162 -12.75 2.09 -17.83
N LEU A 163 -13.61 1.79 -16.86
CA LEU A 163 -13.74 0.43 -16.31
C LEU A 163 -14.43 -0.57 -17.26
N GLN A 164 -15.27 -0.07 -18.18
CA GLN A 164 -16.03 -0.88 -19.13
C GLN A 164 -15.28 -1.20 -20.43
N GLN A 165 -14.12 -0.58 -20.68
CA GLN A 165 -13.32 -0.86 -21.88
C GLN A 165 -12.68 -2.27 -21.81
N PRO A 166 -12.88 -3.14 -22.83
CA PRO A 166 -12.12 -4.38 -22.95
C PRO A 166 -10.63 -4.07 -23.18
N THR A 167 -9.76 -4.88 -22.60
CA THR A 167 -8.30 -4.74 -22.76
C THR A 167 -7.89 -5.02 -24.21
N ALA A 168 -7.28 -4.03 -24.87
CA ALA A 168 -6.78 -4.11 -26.25
C ALA A 168 -5.53 -5.02 -26.44
N ALA A 169 -5.38 -6.05 -25.60
CA ALA A 169 -4.24 -6.97 -25.56
C ALA A 169 -4.64 -8.46 -25.60
N ALA A 170 -5.94 -8.79 -25.69
CA ALA A 170 -6.44 -10.17 -25.66
C ALA A 170 -6.94 -10.70 -27.02
N ASP A 171 -7.75 -9.93 -27.76
CA ASP A 171 -8.43 -10.42 -28.97
C ASP A 171 -8.28 -9.49 -30.18
N ALA A 172 -7.29 -9.77 -31.03
CA ALA A 172 -7.28 -9.32 -32.42
C ALA A 172 -8.20 -10.23 -33.27
N GLY A 173 -9.48 -10.31 -32.88
CA GLY A 173 -10.51 -11.16 -33.51
C GLY A 173 -11.67 -10.31 -34.02
N ALA A 174 -11.99 -10.43 -35.31
CA ALA A 174 -13.00 -9.59 -35.94
C ALA A 174 -14.43 -9.91 -35.48
N ASN A 175 -15.09 -8.93 -34.84
CA ASN A 175 -16.40 -8.42 -35.30
C ASN A 175 -16.87 -7.22 -34.47
N GLY A 176 -16.98 -6.06 -35.12
CA GLY A 176 -17.54 -4.87 -34.49
C GLY A 176 -19.07 -4.94 -34.40
N THR A 177 -19.60 -5.15 -33.20
CA THR A 177 -20.96 -4.71 -32.85
C THR A 177 -20.92 -4.01 -31.50
N ALA A 178 -21.29 -2.73 -31.46
CA ALA A 178 -21.34 -1.96 -30.23
C ALA A 178 -22.55 -2.42 -29.39
N ALA A 179 -22.29 -3.24 -28.38
CA ALA A 179 -23.32 -3.70 -27.46
C ALA A 179 -23.78 -2.55 -26.54
N ALA A 180 -24.86 -1.88 -26.93
CA ALA A 180 -25.48 -0.84 -26.12
C ALA A 180 -26.13 -1.44 -24.86
N GLY A 181 -25.41 -1.40 -23.74
CA GLY A 181 -25.86 -1.85 -22.42
C GLY A 181 -26.38 -0.70 -21.54
N ALA A 182 -27.60 -0.82 -21.05
CA ALA A 182 -28.38 0.23 -20.39
C ALA A 182 -27.69 0.99 -19.24
N GLY A 183 -27.56 2.31 -19.40
CA GLY A 183 -27.27 3.28 -18.33
C GLY A 183 -27.89 4.64 -18.67
N ALA A 184 -28.98 5.03 -18.01
CA ALA A 184 -29.78 6.21 -18.36
C ALA A 184 -29.16 7.52 -17.82
N GLY A 185 -28.05 7.95 -18.42
CA GLY A 185 -27.34 9.20 -18.11
C GLY A 185 -26.84 9.92 -19.36
N LEU A 186 -26.55 11.22 -19.23
CA LEU A 186 -25.78 11.98 -20.22
C LEU A 186 -24.32 11.50 -20.19
N GLY A 187 -23.72 11.24 -21.35
CA GLY A 187 -22.30 10.89 -21.44
C GLY A 187 -21.38 12.03 -20.95
N ALA A 188 -20.17 11.68 -20.52
CA ALA A 188 -19.22 12.60 -19.88
C ALA A 188 -19.02 13.91 -20.66
N ASP A 189 -18.83 13.84 -21.98
CA ASP A 189 -18.60 15.03 -22.83
C ASP A 189 -19.78 16.02 -22.82
N LYS A 190 -21.02 15.50 -22.76
CA LYS A 190 -22.23 16.33 -22.67
C LYS A 190 -22.37 17.00 -21.31
N LEU A 191 -21.90 16.34 -20.25
CA LEU A 191 -21.83 16.92 -18.91
C LEU A 191 -20.76 18.02 -18.82
N LEU A 192 -19.58 17.80 -19.43
CA LEU A 192 -18.54 18.84 -19.53
C LEU A 192 -19.03 20.08 -20.29
N GLN A 193 -19.66 19.89 -21.46
CA GLN A 193 -20.25 20.98 -22.24
C GLN A 193 -21.31 21.75 -21.45
N LEU A 194 -22.13 21.06 -20.65
CA LEU A 194 -23.13 21.71 -19.80
C LEU A 194 -22.48 22.53 -18.66
N ALA A 195 -21.47 21.96 -17.99
CA ALA A 195 -20.74 22.66 -16.93
C ALA A 195 -20.01 23.90 -17.46
N GLU A 196 -19.35 23.80 -18.62
CA GLU A 196 -18.67 24.90 -19.29
C GLU A 196 -19.63 26.00 -19.74
N ALA A 197 -20.73 25.65 -20.42
CA ALA A 197 -21.73 26.64 -20.83
C ALA A 197 -22.36 27.39 -19.63
N MET A 198 -22.52 26.71 -18.49
CA MET A 198 -22.94 27.36 -17.24
C MET A 198 -21.85 28.26 -16.66
N ALA A 199 -20.62 27.76 -16.52
CA ALA A 199 -19.48 28.54 -16.01
C ALA A 199 -19.20 29.80 -16.85
N ALA A 200 -19.16 29.67 -18.18
CA ALA A 200 -19.00 30.78 -19.12
C ALA A 200 -20.09 31.85 -18.92
N ARG A 201 -21.34 31.45 -18.67
CA ARG A 201 -22.45 32.37 -18.39
C ARG A 201 -22.29 33.09 -17.04
N LEU A 202 -21.74 32.44 -16.02
CA LEU A 202 -21.47 33.08 -14.72
C LEU A 202 -20.35 34.11 -14.84
N LEU A 203 -19.22 33.70 -15.43
CA LEU A 203 -18.08 34.58 -15.67
C LEU A 203 -18.41 35.73 -16.64
N GLY A 204 -19.23 35.49 -17.67
CA GLY A 204 -19.69 36.53 -18.59
C GLY A 204 -20.59 37.59 -17.94
N LYS A 205 -21.46 37.21 -16.99
CA LYS A 205 -22.18 38.18 -16.14
C LYS A 205 -21.21 39.01 -15.31
N GLN A 206 -20.19 38.37 -14.73
CA GLN A 206 -19.17 39.05 -13.94
C GLN A 206 -18.30 39.98 -14.78
N GLN A 207 -17.98 39.65 -16.04
CA GLN A 207 -17.29 40.57 -16.96
C GLN A 207 -18.13 41.81 -17.29
N GLY A 208 -19.42 41.63 -17.58
CA GLY A 208 -20.34 42.75 -17.83
C GLY A 208 -20.51 43.67 -16.62
N ALA A 209 -20.51 43.09 -15.40
CA ALA A 209 -20.51 43.86 -14.16
C ALA A 209 -19.14 44.49 -13.86
N ALA A 210 -18.03 43.80 -14.13
CA ALA A 210 -16.67 44.27 -13.90
C ALA A 210 -16.30 45.46 -14.81
N ALA A 211 -16.79 45.50 -16.05
CA ALA A 211 -16.62 46.66 -16.92
C ALA A 211 -17.25 47.95 -16.34
N ALA A 212 -18.35 47.82 -15.58
CA ALA A 212 -18.96 48.93 -14.85
C ALA A 212 -18.33 49.16 -13.46
N ALA A 213 -17.85 48.11 -12.79
CA ALA A 213 -17.30 48.16 -11.43
C ALA A 213 -15.79 48.45 -11.35
N ALA A 214 -15.05 48.35 -12.46
CA ALA A 214 -13.66 48.78 -12.57
C ALA A 214 -13.48 50.29 -12.30
N ALA A 215 -14.54 51.09 -12.49
CA ALA A 215 -14.59 52.49 -12.08
C ALA A 215 -14.82 52.71 -10.57
N ALA A 216 -15.06 51.65 -9.78
CA ALA A 216 -15.54 51.72 -8.40
C ALA A 216 -14.84 50.76 -7.39
N GLY A 217 -13.85 49.96 -7.81
CA GLY A 217 -12.96 49.24 -6.88
C GLY A 217 -13.53 47.99 -6.17
N LYS A 218 -14.43 47.24 -6.81
CA LYS A 218 -14.90 45.90 -6.37
C LYS A 218 -15.24 45.05 -7.60
N ALA A 219 -15.33 43.72 -7.53
CA ALA A 219 -14.28 42.79 -7.14
C ALA A 219 -14.07 41.85 -8.35
N SER A 220 -12.88 41.30 -8.55
CA SER A 220 -12.58 40.38 -9.67
C SER A 220 -13.35 39.06 -9.54
N PRO A 221 -13.58 38.33 -10.66
CA PRO A 221 -14.03 36.94 -10.59
C PRO A 221 -13.07 36.10 -9.74
N SER A 222 -13.60 35.14 -8.99
CA SER A 222 -12.79 34.29 -8.10
C SER A 222 -11.77 33.48 -8.88
N TRP A 223 -10.54 33.39 -8.37
CA TRP A 223 -9.49 32.49 -8.85
C TRP A 223 -10.03 31.08 -9.11
N GLU A 224 -10.66 30.47 -8.10
CA GLU A 224 -11.23 29.11 -8.15
C GLU A 224 -12.25 28.92 -9.28
N ALA A 225 -13.05 29.95 -9.55
CA ALA A 225 -14.06 29.95 -10.60
C ALA A 225 -13.43 30.03 -12.01
N VAL A 226 -12.37 30.82 -12.16
CA VAL A 226 -11.61 30.92 -13.42
C VAL A 226 -10.82 29.64 -13.68
N MET A 227 -10.16 29.08 -12.66
CA MET A 227 -9.38 27.83 -12.80
C MET A 227 -10.28 26.63 -13.11
N LEU A 228 -11.45 26.51 -12.48
CA LEU A 228 -12.43 25.48 -12.85
C LEU A 228 -12.89 25.64 -14.31
N TYR A 229 -13.13 26.87 -14.77
CA TYR A 229 -13.54 27.13 -16.15
C TYR A 229 -12.45 26.81 -17.17
N LEU A 230 -11.20 27.17 -16.90
CA LEU A 230 -10.06 26.81 -17.74
C LEU A 230 -9.87 25.28 -17.80
N GLY A 231 -9.99 24.58 -16.67
CA GLY A 231 -9.98 23.11 -16.60
C GLY A 231 -11.12 22.46 -17.40
N LEU A 232 -12.34 22.99 -17.33
CA LEU A 232 -13.49 22.51 -18.12
C LEU A 232 -13.31 22.71 -19.63
N LEU A 233 -12.63 23.78 -20.06
CA LEU A 233 -12.26 24.01 -21.46
C LEU A 233 -11.14 23.07 -21.92
N GLN A 234 -10.12 22.87 -21.08
CA GLN A 234 -9.00 21.96 -21.35
C GLN A 234 -9.47 20.50 -21.48
N ALA A 235 -10.38 20.06 -20.59
CA ALA A 235 -11.03 18.75 -20.64
C ALA A 235 -11.81 18.49 -21.94
N GLN A 236 -12.27 19.54 -22.62
CA GLN A 236 -12.97 19.48 -23.91
C GLN A 236 -12.04 19.67 -25.13
N GLY A 237 -10.72 19.84 -24.93
CA GLY A 237 -9.79 20.20 -26.00
C GLY A 237 -9.94 21.62 -26.55
N LYS A 238 -10.70 22.50 -25.87
CA LYS A 238 -11.00 23.88 -26.32
C LYS A 238 -9.87 24.87 -25.99
N HIS A 239 -8.62 24.52 -26.33
CA HIS A 239 -7.43 25.26 -25.90
C HIS A 239 -7.41 26.72 -26.37
N ASP A 240 -7.87 27.03 -27.59
CA ASP A 240 -7.94 28.41 -28.09
C ASP A 240 -8.93 29.28 -27.29
N ALA A 241 -10.05 28.71 -26.85
CA ALA A 241 -11.02 29.42 -26.01
C ALA A 241 -10.45 29.67 -24.60
N ALA A 242 -9.67 28.73 -24.06
CA ALA A 242 -8.98 28.90 -22.78
C ALA A 242 -7.89 29.99 -22.87
N LEU A 243 -7.09 30.01 -23.94
CA LEU A 243 -6.11 31.07 -24.20
C LEU A 243 -6.76 32.45 -24.38
N ALA A 244 -7.87 32.53 -25.09
CA ALA A 244 -8.62 33.77 -25.25
C ALA A 244 -9.22 34.27 -23.92
N ALA A 245 -9.69 33.35 -23.06
CA ALA A 245 -10.16 33.66 -21.71
C ALA A 245 -9.01 34.20 -20.83
N LEU A 246 -7.85 33.52 -20.84
CA LEU A 246 -6.68 33.87 -20.04
C LEU A 246 -5.98 35.16 -20.49
N ARG A 247 -5.96 35.48 -21.79
CA ARG A 247 -5.47 36.77 -22.32
C ARG A 247 -6.50 37.90 -22.22
N GLY A 248 -7.75 37.58 -21.87
CA GLY A 248 -8.86 38.51 -21.74
C GLY A 248 -9.02 39.10 -20.33
N PRO A 249 -10.19 39.69 -20.00
CA PRO A 249 -10.43 40.33 -18.70
C PRO A 249 -10.42 39.36 -17.51
N LEU A 250 -10.53 38.04 -17.73
CA LEU A 250 -10.42 37.03 -16.67
C LEU A 250 -8.98 36.89 -16.14
N ALA A 251 -7.98 37.35 -16.89
CA ALA A 251 -6.58 37.42 -16.44
C ALA A 251 -6.44 38.11 -15.08
N ALA A 252 -7.27 39.12 -14.80
CA ALA A 252 -7.22 39.89 -13.57
C ALA A 252 -7.62 39.11 -12.30
N ALA A 253 -8.18 37.90 -12.43
CA ALA A 253 -8.37 36.98 -11.30
C ALA A 253 -7.05 36.34 -10.83
N ILE A 254 -6.07 36.23 -11.72
CA ILE A 254 -4.75 35.67 -11.44
C ILE A 254 -3.81 36.85 -11.14
N SER A 255 -3.59 37.12 -9.86
CA SER A 255 -2.89 38.31 -9.39
C SER A 255 -1.42 38.34 -9.84
N LEU A 256 -0.73 37.18 -9.81
CA LEU A 256 0.68 37.11 -10.15
C LEU A 256 0.91 37.02 -11.67
N PRO A 257 1.79 37.85 -12.26
CA PRO A 257 2.15 37.75 -13.68
C PRO A 257 2.86 36.44 -14.04
N ALA A 258 3.62 35.85 -13.12
CA ALA A 258 4.31 34.57 -13.32
C ALA A 258 3.31 33.42 -13.53
N GLU A 259 2.37 33.24 -12.59
CA GLU A 259 1.27 32.25 -12.68
C GLU A 259 0.47 32.39 -13.99
N ARG A 260 0.21 33.62 -14.45
CA ARG A 260 -0.45 33.86 -15.76
C ARG A 260 0.39 33.37 -16.94
N ARG A 261 1.69 33.64 -16.94
CA ARG A 261 2.61 33.21 -17.99
C ARG A 261 2.73 31.69 -18.02
N GLU A 262 2.79 31.06 -16.85
CA GLU A 262 2.85 29.61 -16.68
C GLU A 262 1.55 28.94 -17.16
N ALA A 263 0.39 29.47 -16.77
CA ALA A 263 -0.91 29.03 -17.29
C ALA A 263 -1.01 29.18 -18.82
N GLU A 264 -0.50 30.28 -19.38
CA GLU A 264 -0.50 30.50 -20.83
C GLU A 264 0.40 29.49 -21.57
N ALA A 265 1.61 29.27 -21.05
CA ALA A 265 2.55 28.27 -21.57
C ALA A 265 1.98 26.85 -21.48
N ALA A 266 1.31 26.51 -20.37
CA ALA A 266 0.66 25.22 -20.14
C ALA A 266 -0.51 24.96 -21.10
N LEU A 267 -1.29 26.00 -21.44
CA LEU A 267 -2.35 25.92 -22.45
C LEU A 267 -1.80 25.83 -23.88
N LEU A 268 -0.73 26.56 -24.21
CA LEU A 268 -0.04 26.45 -25.50
C LEU A 268 0.59 25.06 -25.70
N LEU A 269 1.22 24.51 -24.66
CA LEU A 269 1.73 23.13 -24.64
C LEU A 269 0.60 22.12 -24.82
N SER A 270 -0.54 22.29 -24.14
CA SER A 270 -1.73 21.45 -24.33
C SER A 270 -2.29 21.53 -25.76
N LYS A 271 -2.23 22.71 -26.40
CA LYS A 271 -2.61 22.91 -27.81
C LYS A 271 -1.62 22.26 -28.80
N GLY A 272 -0.38 22.01 -28.39
CA GLY A 272 0.72 21.56 -29.25
C GLY A 272 1.56 22.68 -29.88
N ASP A 273 1.37 23.94 -29.47
CA ASP A 273 2.21 25.06 -29.90
C ASP A 273 3.50 25.13 -29.05
N LEU A 274 4.40 24.20 -29.33
CA LEU A 274 5.63 24.00 -28.56
C LEU A 274 6.60 25.19 -28.67
N ALA A 275 6.59 25.92 -29.79
CA ALA A 275 7.50 27.04 -30.00
C ALA A 275 7.09 28.25 -29.14
N ALA A 276 5.79 28.57 -29.09
CA ALA A 276 5.28 29.64 -28.23
C ALA A 276 5.38 29.25 -26.74
N ALA A 277 5.09 28.00 -26.39
CA ALA A 277 5.25 27.50 -25.02
C ALA A 277 6.72 27.55 -24.56
N ALA A 278 7.67 27.10 -25.39
CA ALA A 278 9.10 27.16 -25.09
C ALA A 278 9.57 28.60 -24.80
N ALA A 279 9.15 29.58 -25.59
CA ALA A 279 9.53 30.98 -25.39
C ALA A 279 9.03 31.56 -24.05
N LEU A 280 7.81 31.19 -23.64
CA LEU A 280 7.26 31.62 -22.34
C LEU A 280 7.96 30.93 -21.15
N TYR A 281 8.23 29.62 -21.25
CA TYR A 281 9.00 28.90 -20.22
C TYR A 281 10.46 29.39 -20.15
N GLN A 282 11.08 29.71 -21.29
CA GLN A 282 12.43 30.27 -21.33
C GLN A 282 12.52 31.59 -20.55
N ALA A 283 11.54 32.49 -20.75
CA ALA A 283 11.45 33.74 -20.00
C ALA A 283 11.18 33.50 -18.50
N ALA A 284 10.33 32.53 -18.15
CA ALA A 284 10.06 32.17 -16.76
C ALA A 284 11.32 31.60 -16.05
N VAL A 285 12.09 30.74 -16.72
CA VAL A 285 13.38 30.24 -16.22
C VAL A 285 14.43 31.36 -16.10
N GLN A 286 14.42 32.38 -16.96
CA GLN A 286 15.31 33.54 -16.79
C GLN A 286 14.97 34.38 -15.55
N GLU A 287 13.69 34.45 -15.17
CA GLU A 287 13.25 35.08 -13.91
C GLU A 287 13.56 34.19 -12.69
N GLN A 288 13.41 32.86 -12.82
CA GLN A 288 13.58 31.88 -11.74
C GLN A 288 14.48 30.70 -12.19
N PRO A 289 15.81 30.89 -12.29
CA PRO A 289 16.72 29.90 -12.89
C PRO A 289 16.93 28.62 -12.08
N ASP A 290 16.50 28.57 -10.83
CA ASP A 290 16.57 27.38 -9.97
C ASP A 290 15.23 26.60 -9.90
N ASP A 291 14.18 27.06 -10.60
CA ASP A 291 12.92 26.32 -10.71
C ASP A 291 13.09 25.12 -11.66
N TRP A 292 13.12 23.94 -11.06
CA TRP A 292 13.30 22.68 -11.77
C TRP A 292 12.10 22.29 -12.64
N ALA A 293 10.87 22.67 -12.26
CA ALA A 293 9.67 22.35 -13.03
C ALA A 293 9.62 23.17 -14.32
N LEU A 294 9.93 24.47 -14.24
CA LEU A 294 10.02 25.35 -15.41
C LEU A 294 11.15 24.94 -16.36
N LEU A 295 12.31 24.53 -15.82
CA LEU A 295 13.42 23.96 -16.60
C LEU A 295 13.01 22.69 -17.35
N LEU A 296 12.31 21.75 -16.69
CA LEU A 296 11.81 20.53 -17.33
C LEU A 296 10.79 20.84 -18.42
N LEU A 297 9.83 21.74 -18.17
CA LEU A 297 8.79 22.11 -19.15
C LEU A 297 9.37 22.83 -20.38
N TYR A 298 10.37 23.70 -20.19
CA TYR A 298 11.15 24.28 -21.29
C TYR A 298 11.83 23.19 -22.15
N LEU A 299 12.53 22.25 -21.50
CA LEU A 299 13.18 21.14 -22.20
C LEU A 299 12.16 20.21 -22.86
N ASP A 300 10.96 20.01 -22.29
CA ASP A 300 9.89 19.19 -22.87
C ASP A 300 9.35 19.77 -24.18
N CYS A 301 9.29 21.10 -24.30
CA CYS A 301 8.88 21.76 -25.54
C CYS A 301 9.91 21.60 -26.68
N LEU A 302 11.21 21.49 -26.37
CA LEU A 302 12.27 21.34 -27.36
C LEU A 302 12.58 19.86 -27.69
N LEU A 303 12.73 19.07 -26.63
CA LEU A 303 13.24 17.69 -26.60
C LEU A 303 12.34 16.86 -25.67
N PRO A 304 11.09 16.57 -26.06
CA PRO A 304 10.14 15.84 -25.21
C PRO A 304 10.72 14.50 -24.77
N SER A 305 10.57 14.19 -23.48
CA SER A 305 11.18 13.02 -22.86
C SER A 305 10.46 11.71 -23.23
N THR A 306 11.16 10.57 -23.21
CA THR A 306 10.51 9.27 -23.37
C THR A 306 9.69 8.91 -22.13
N ALA A 307 8.61 8.14 -22.33
CA ALA A 307 7.64 7.78 -21.29
C ALA A 307 8.26 7.08 -20.07
N GLU A 308 9.42 6.43 -20.24
CA GLU A 308 10.17 5.74 -19.19
C GLU A 308 10.80 6.67 -18.14
N SER A 309 10.71 8.01 -18.31
CA SER A 309 11.44 8.98 -17.50
C SER A 309 10.56 9.86 -16.60
N GLN A 310 10.25 9.31 -15.42
CA GLN A 310 9.35 9.84 -14.37
C GLN A 310 7.89 10.01 -14.83
N PRO A 311 6.91 9.51 -14.05
CA PRO A 311 5.51 9.66 -14.41
C PRO A 311 5.10 11.15 -14.33
N ALA A 312 4.51 11.61 -15.42
CA ALA A 312 3.52 12.69 -15.45
C ALA A 312 3.93 14.13 -15.11
N ILE A 313 5.20 14.55 -15.11
CA ILE A 313 5.49 16.00 -14.93
C ILE A 313 4.88 16.84 -16.06
N SER A 314 5.06 16.48 -17.34
CA SER A 314 4.55 17.29 -18.47
C SER A 314 3.02 17.39 -18.57
N SER A 315 2.26 16.41 -18.07
CA SER A 315 0.79 16.41 -18.12
C SER A 315 0.14 16.73 -16.77
N ALA A 316 0.66 16.19 -15.67
CA ALA A 316 0.13 16.44 -14.33
C ALA A 316 0.66 17.75 -13.72
N ALA A 317 1.88 18.23 -14.03
CA ALA A 317 2.26 19.58 -13.61
C ALA A 317 1.48 20.63 -14.43
N VAL A 318 1.28 20.42 -15.74
CA VAL A 318 0.40 21.26 -16.57
C VAL A 318 -1.03 21.29 -16.03
N ALA A 319 -1.61 20.14 -15.65
CA ALA A 319 -2.94 20.09 -15.03
C ALA A 319 -2.98 20.70 -13.62
N GLN A 320 -1.98 20.43 -12.77
CA GLN A 320 -1.88 21.00 -11.42
C GLN A 320 -1.67 22.51 -11.44
N MET A 321 -0.86 23.05 -12.36
CA MET A 321 -0.70 24.49 -12.58
C MET A 321 -1.99 25.14 -13.06
N LEU A 322 -2.71 24.51 -14.02
CA LEU A 322 -3.90 25.09 -14.63
C LEU A 322 -5.21 24.87 -13.86
N THR A 323 -5.24 23.94 -12.92
CA THR A 323 -6.49 23.57 -12.25
C THR A 323 -6.34 23.26 -10.76
N GLY A 324 -5.12 23.01 -10.26
CA GLY A 324 -4.87 22.40 -8.94
C GLY A 324 -5.08 20.87 -8.91
N ILE A 325 -5.86 20.34 -9.85
CA ILE A 325 -6.36 18.98 -9.85
C ILE A 325 -5.37 18.04 -10.60
N GLU A 326 -5.20 16.80 -10.13
CA GLU A 326 -4.40 15.80 -10.86
C GLU A 326 -4.94 15.61 -12.30
N ALA A 327 -4.07 15.30 -13.27
CA ALA A 327 -4.46 15.03 -14.67
C ALA A 327 -5.43 13.82 -14.86
N SER A 328 -5.82 13.16 -13.78
CA SER A 328 -6.73 12.02 -13.69
C SER A 328 -8.22 12.41 -13.52
N THR A 329 -8.50 13.68 -13.18
CA THR A 329 -9.73 14.14 -12.49
C THR A 329 -10.79 14.80 -13.37
N LEU A 330 -10.42 15.35 -14.52
CA LEU A 330 -11.35 15.71 -15.58
C LEU A 330 -11.05 14.85 -16.83
N PRO A 331 -12.08 14.40 -17.56
CA PRO A 331 -11.88 13.61 -18.77
C PRO A 331 -11.06 14.40 -19.80
N GLY A 332 -10.14 13.75 -20.51
CA GLY A 332 -9.41 14.38 -21.62
C GLY A 332 -8.17 15.22 -21.24
N CYS A 333 -7.91 15.51 -19.96
CA CYS A 333 -6.74 16.29 -19.52
C CYS A 333 -5.37 15.56 -19.65
N GLN A 334 -5.30 14.45 -20.38
CA GLN A 334 -4.04 13.77 -20.67
C GLN A 334 -3.37 14.40 -21.90
N VAL A 335 -2.35 15.23 -21.68
CA VAL A 335 -1.34 15.49 -22.72
C VAL A 335 -0.72 14.14 -23.06
N GLY A 336 -0.94 13.66 -24.29
CA GLY A 336 -0.45 12.36 -24.73
C GLY A 336 1.08 12.31 -24.64
N GLY A 337 1.63 11.15 -24.29
CA GLY A 337 3.08 10.95 -24.19
C GLY A 337 3.81 11.21 -25.50
N LEU A 338 5.15 11.12 -25.47
CA LEU A 338 6.06 11.46 -26.57
C LEU A 338 5.55 11.11 -27.99
N ALA A 339 4.94 9.93 -28.18
CA ALA A 339 4.38 9.52 -29.47
C ALA A 339 3.26 10.44 -30.00
N ALA A 340 2.37 10.95 -29.16
CA ALA A 340 1.30 11.88 -29.55
C ALA A 340 1.85 13.29 -29.81
N LEU A 341 2.81 13.75 -29.00
CA LEU A 341 3.52 15.01 -29.23
C LEU A 341 4.36 14.97 -30.52
N LEU A 342 5.01 13.85 -30.82
CA LEU A 342 5.71 13.61 -32.09
C LEU A 342 4.75 13.54 -33.27
N ALA A 343 3.61 12.84 -33.15
CA ALA A 343 2.60 12.79 -34.20
C ALA A 343 2.03 14.19 -34.52
N ASN A 344 1.77 15.01 -33.49
CA ASN A 344 1.34 16.40 -33.67
C ASN A 344 2.44 17.27 -34.29
N MET A 345 3.71 17.09 -33.89
CA MET A 345 4.86 17.76 -34.53
C MET A 345 5.07 17.35 -36.01
N GLN A 346 4.68 16.12 -36.39
CA GLN A 346 4.76 15.63 -37.77
C GLN A 346 3.56 16.07 -38.63
N ALA A 347 2.42 16.37 -38.01
CA ALA A 347 1.23 16.89 -38.68
C ALA A 347 1.30 18.41 -38.98
N GLY A 348 2.19 19.16 -38.31
CA GLY A 348 2.50 20.56 -38.60
C GLY A 348 3.58 20.69 -39.69
N GLU A 349 3.27 21.43 -40.76
CA GLU A 349 4.02 21.37 -42.02
C GLU A 349 5.44 21.99 -42.01
N SER A 350 6.35 21.32 -42.73
CA SER A 350 7.41 21.88 -43.61
C SER A 350 8.50 22.85 -43.11
N ALA A 351 8.40 23.45 -41.92
CA ALA A 351 9.32 24.53 -41.48
C ALA A 351 9.78 24.43 -40.00
N SER A 352 9.67 23.27 -39.36
CA SER A 352 10.15 23.08 -37.99
C SER A 352 11.69 22.98 -37.91
N PRO A 353 12.34 23.57 -36.89
CA PRO A 353 13.78 23.47 -36.73
C PRO A 353 14.21 22.01 -36.51
N SER A 354 15.37 21.66 -37.06
CA SER A 354 15.89 20.29 -36.97
C SER A 354 16.08 19.88 -35.51
N LEU A 355 16.07 18.56 -35.26
CA LEU A 355 16.29 18.03 -33.91
C LEU A 355 17.66 18.48 -33.36
N GLN A 356 18.65 18.65 -34.24
CA GLN A 356 19.98 19.17 -33.89
C GLN A 356 19.96 20.67 -33.56
N GLU A 357 19.22 21.50 -34.31
CA GLU A 357 19.03 22.92 -33.97
C GLU A 357 18.33 23.10 -32.60
N ARG A 358 17.34 22.26 -32.29
CA ARG A 358 16.66 22.29 -30.98
C ARG A 358 17.57 21.87 -29.83
N VAL A 359 18.44 20.89 -30.05
CA VAL A 359 19.53 20.55 -29.11
C VAL A 359 20.46 21.75 -28.92
N ALA A 360 20.95 22.36 -30.00
CA ALA A 360 21.87 23.49 -29.93
C ALA A 360 21.25 24.72 -29.24
N ALA A 361 19.95 24.97 -29.45
CA ALA A 361 19.21 26.02 -28.75
C ALA A 361 19.11 25.74 -27.24
N ALA A 362 18.83 24.49 -26.84
CA ALA A 362 18.82 24.09 -25.44
C ALA A 362 20.23 24.23 -24.81
N GLU A 363 21.29 23.79 -25.49
CA GLU A 363 22.68 23.94 -25.03
C GLU A 363 23.06 25.41 -24.83
N ALA A 364 22.80 26.26 -25.83
CA ALA A 364 23.10 27.68 -25.77
C ALA A 364 22.33 28.39 -24.65
N PHE A 365 21.06 28.02 -24.43
CA PHE A 365 20.28 28.57 -23.34
C PHE A 365 20.76 28.10 -21.96
N LEU A 366 20.98 26.80 -21.75
CA LEU A 366 21.47 26.28 -20.47
C LEU A 366 22.87 26.85 -20.13
N ALA A 367 23.74 27.03 -21.13
CA ALA A 367 25.04 27.70 -20.95
C ALA A 367 24.94 29.20 -20.62
N SER A 368 23.80 29.85 -20.93
CA SER A 368 23.53 31.25 -20.59
C SER A 368 22.98 31.45 -19.16
N LEU A 369 22.56 30.38 -18.49
CA LEU A 369 22.01 30.47 -17.14
C LEU A 369 23.08 30.81 -16.11
N PRO A 370 22.76 31.63 -15.09
CA PRO A 370 23.73 32.03 -14.09
C PRO A 370 24.14 30.86 -13.18
N ALA A 371 25.43 30.77 -12.85
CA ALA A 371 25.93 29.74 -11.92
C ALA A 371 25.65 30.07 -10.44
N THR A 372 25.36 31.34 -10.11
CA THR A 372 25.12 31.87 -8.76
C THR A 372 23.96 32.88 -8.81
N PRO A 373 23.20 33.09 -7.71
CA PRO A 373 22.06 33.99 -7.70
C PRO A 373 22.47 35.45 -7.92
N ALA A 374 21.57 36.22 -8.53
CA ALA A 374 21.76 37.66 -8.73
C ALA A 374 21.93 38.39 -7.38
N ALA A 375 22.79 39.41 -7.35
CA ALA A 375 23.20 40.10 -6.12
C ALA A 375 22.04 40.69 -5.29
N ALA A 376 20.91 41.04 -5.93
CA ALA A 376 19.71 41.53 -5.25
C ALA A 376 18.96 40.42 -4.48
N ALA A 377 18.93 39.18 -4.99
CA ALA A 377 18.30 38.05 -4.29
C ALA A 377 19.14 37.58 -3.10
N ALA A 378 20.47 37.63 -3.22
CA ALA A 378 21.39 37.29 -2.13
C ALA A 378 21.25 38.20 -0.89
N ALA A 379 20.75 39.43 -1.06
CA ALA A 379 20.51 40.38 0.04
C ALA A 379 19.20 40.12 0.82
N ALA A 380 18.24 39.40 0.23
CA ALA A 380 16.96 39.10 0.86
C ALA A 380 16.98 37.82 1.73
N ALA A 381 18.09 37.06 1.70
CA ALA A 381 18.22 35.75 2.33
C ALA A 381 19.03 35.76 3.65
N GLU A 382 19.35 36.92 4.23
CA GLU A 382 19.96 36.96 5.57
C GLU A 382 18.91 36.59 6.65
N PRO A 383 19.19 35.63 7.54
CA PRO A 383 18.25 35.19 8.56
C PRO A 383 18.06 36.27 9.65
N PRO A 384 16.88 36.35 10.29
CA PRO A 384 16.53 37.45 11.21
C PRO A 384 17.31 37.46 12.54
N ASN A 385 18.11 36.44 12.84
CA ASN A 385 18.93 36.38 14.05
C ASN A 385 20.35 36.87 13.78
N GLY A 386 20.60 38.15 14.10
CA GLY A 386 21.90 38.78 13.93
C GLY A 386 22.97 38.22 14.89
N ALA A 387 23.96 37.53 14.31
CA ALA A 387 25.28 37.30 14.92
C ALA A 387 26.36 37.89 13.99
N PRO A 388 27.29 38.73 14.49
CA PRO A 388 28.22 39.45 13.63
C PRO A 388 29.42 38.58 13.23
N ASN A 389 29.45 38.10 11.98
CA ASN A 389 30.62 37.41 11.43
C ASN A 389 31.61 38.39 10.78
N SER A 390 32.71 38.65 11.47
CA SER A 390 33.82 39.48 11.01
C SER A 390 34.92 38.67 10.30
N SER A 391 34.84 38.53 8.99
CA SER A 391 36.03 38.48 8.11
C SER A 391 35.64 38.59 6.63
N SER A 392 36.24 39.55 5.93
CA SER A 392 36.02 39.79 4.51
C SER A 392 36.92 38.90 3.65
N SER A 393 36.41 37.75 3.21
CA SER A 393 36.95 36.99 2.08
C SER A 393 35.85 36.80 1.02
N SER A 394 36.19 37.04 -0.25
CA SER A 394 35.31 37.01 -1.43
C SER A 394 34.05 36.14 -1.32
N ARG A 395 32.89 36.77 -1.07
CA ARG A 395 31.56 36.11 -1.10
C ARG A 395 31.19 35.78 -2.56
N ALA A 396 31.68 34.65 -3.08
CA ALA A 396 30.96 33.96 -4.15
C ALA A 396 29.60 33.50 -3.59
N GLY A 397 28.51 33.79 -4.31
CA GLY A 397 27.17 33.35 -3.91
C GLY A 397 27.04 31.81 -3.92
N PRO A 398 26.02 31.24 -3.27
CA PRO A 398 25.76 29.81 -3.35
C PRO A 398 25.54 29.39 -4.82
N LEU A 399 26.00 28.21 -5.20
CA LEU A 399 25.78 27.69 -6.55
C LEU A 399 24.30 27.32 -6.75
N LEU A 400 23.74 27.65 -7.91
CA LEU A 400 22.38 27.20 -8.29
C LEU A 400 22.39 25.73 -8.70
N ARG A 401 21.39 24.98 -8.25
CA ARG A 401 21.29 23.51 -8.39
C ARG A 401 20.60 23.12 -9.70
N GLY A 402 19.51 23.78 -10.05
CA GLY A 402 18.72 23.57 -11.26
C GLY A 402 19.55 23.69 -12.55
N PRO A 403 20.28 24.80 -12.78
CA PRO A 403 21.10 24.98 -13.98
C PRO A 403 22.20 23.93 -14.13
N ALA A 404 22.80 23.49 -13.01
CA ALA A 404 23.81 22.44 -13.03
C ALA A 404 23.20 21.06 -13.37
N LEU A 405 22.02 20.73 -12.83
CA LEU A 405 21.34 19.46 -13.08
C LEU A 405 20.73 19.40 -14.50
N ALA A 406 20.36 20.55 -15.07
CA ALA A 406 19.79 20.64 -16.41
C ALA A 406 20.73 20.11 -17.51
N ALA A 407 22.05 20.21 -17.32
CA ALA A 407 23.02 19.61 -18.23
C ALA A 407 22.96 18.07 -18.24
N VAL A 408 22.73 17.45 -17.08
CA VAL A 408 22.53 15.99 -16.93
C VAL A 408 21.22 15.55 -17.59
N GLU A 409 20.15 16.33 -17.40
CA GLU A 409 18.86 16.09 -18.04
C GLU A 409 18.92 16.21 -19.56
N LEU A 410 19.65 17.20 -20.09
CA LEU A 410 19.89 17.33 -21.52
C LEU A 410 20.69 16.14 -22.08
N ALA A 411 21.73 15.67 -21.37
CA ALA A 411 22.49 14.48 -21.77
C ALA A 411 21.63 13.22 -21.80
N LYS A 412 20.74 13.04 -20.80
CA LYS A 412 19.73 11.98 -20.78
C LYS A 412 18.78 12.06 -21.98
N ARG A 413 18.24 13.25 -22.29
CA ARG A 413 17.33 13.43 -23.43
C ARG A 413 18.01 13.14 -24.77
N LYS A 414 19.26 13.59 -24.95
CA LYS A 414 20.08 13.22 -26.12
C LYS A 414 20.23 11.71 -26.27
N LEU A 415 20.58 11.00 -25.19
CA LEU A 415 20.72 9.54 -25.18
C LEU A 415 19.41 8.84 -25.59
N LEU A 416 18.29 9.22 -24.96
CA LEU A 416 16.97 8.64 -25.21
C LEU A 416 16.43 8.93 -26.62
N LEU A 417 16.85 10.04 -27.24
CA LEU A 417 16.54 10.40 -28.63
C LEU A 417 17.54 9.82 -29.66
N GLY A 418 18.52 9.01 -29.24
CA GLY A 418 19.54 8.43 -30.13
C GLY A 418 20.57 9.44 -30.66
N LEU A 419 20.66 10.62 -30.06
CA LEU A 419 21.60 11.70 -30.43
C LEU A 419 22.85 11.76 -29.56
N GLY A 420 22.86 11.04 -28.44
CA GLY A 420 23.94 11.03 -27.46
C GLY A 420 24.37 9.61 -27.09
N GLN A 421 25.53 9.52 -26.45
CA GLN A 421 26.11 8.26 -25.99
C GLN A 421 26.02 8.15 -24.47
N GLN A 422 25.97 6.93 -23.92
CA GLN A 422 25.95 6.72 -22.46
C GLN A 422 27.17 7.35 -21.77
N GLN A 423 28.32 7.40 -22.45
CA GLN A 423 29.53 8.07 -21.97
C GLN A 423 29.28 9.57 -21.68
N GLN A 424 28.55 10.29 -22.53
CA GLN A 424 28.27 11.72 -22.33
C GLN A 424 27.38 11.97 -21.11
N LEU A 425 26.44 11.05 -20.83
CA LEU A 425 25.64 11.10 -19.60
C LEU A 425 26.50 10.81 -18.37
N ALA A 426 27.41 9.83 -18.44
CA ALA A 426 28.36 9.55 -17.36
C ALA A 426 29.31 10.73 -17.08
N GLU A 427 29.81 11.41 -18.12
CA GLU A 427 30.63 12.62 -18.00
C GLU A 427 29.83 13.79 -17.38
N ALA A 428 28.59 14.01 -17.80
CA ALA A 428 27.72 15.04 -17.21
C ALA A 428 27.42 14.77 -15.73
N LEU A 429 27.19 13.50 -15.35
CA LEU A 429 26.98 13.06 -13.96
C LEU A 429 28.23 13.28 -13.10
N LEU A 430 29.42 12.96 -13.62
CA LEU A 430 30.69 13.20 -12.93
C LEU A 430 30.91 14.71 -12.73
N HIS A 431 30.68 15.52 -13.76
CA HIS A 431 30.82 16.97 -13.67
C HIS A 431 29.82 17.63 -12.70
N TYR A 432 28.60 17.11 -12.62
CA TYR A 432 27.64 17.54 -11.60
C TYR A 432 28.16 17.25 -10.19
N HIS A 433 28.71 16.06 -9.97
CA HIS A 433 29.31 15.66 -8.70
C HIS A 433 30.55 16.49 -8.32
N GLU A 434 31.44 16.82 -9.27
CA GLU A 434 32.58 17.73 -9.04
C GLU A 434 32.14 19.10 -8.50
N ARG A 435 31.06 19.65 -9.07
CA ARG A 435 30.54 20.98 -8.70
C ARG A 435 29.72 20.96 -7.41
N LEU A 436 28.81 20.01 -7.27
CA LEU A 436 27.77 20.00 -6.22
C LEU A 436 27.85 18.81 -5.26
N GLY A 437 28.86 17.94 -5.34
CA GLY A 437 29.06 16.80 -4.43
C GLY A 437 29.15 17.15 -2.95
N HIS A 438 29.48 18.41 -2.62
CA HIS A 438 29.46 18.93 -1.25
C HIS A 438 28.05 19.24 -0.71
N VAL A 439 27.02 19.17 -1.56
CA VAL A 439 25.61 19.39 -1.21
C VAL A 439 24.94 18.06 -0.87
N VAL A 440 24.22 18.05 0.25
CA VAL A 440 23.58 16.85 0.85
C VAL A 440 22.55 16.17 -0.08
N SER A 441 22.05 16.88 -1.08
CA SER A 441 21.13 16.34 -2.11
C SER A 441 21.84 15.63 -3.27
N CYS A 442 23.15 15.84 -3.49
CA CYS A 442 23.82 15.50 -4.77
C CYS A 442 23.56 14.06 -5.25
N ALA A 443 23.59 13.08 -4.36
CA ALA A 443 23.33 11.68 -4.71
C ALA A 443 21.85 11.41 -5.06
N MET A 444 20.91 12.05 -4.35
CA MET A 444 19.47 11.99 -4.66
C MET A 444 19.17 12.62 -6.03
N ASP A 445 19.86 13.72 -6.35
CA ASP A 445 19.68 14.51 -7.57
C ASP A 445 20.01 13.69 -8.82
N VAL A 446 21.06 12.86 -8.75
CA VAL A 446 21.53 12.05 -9.87
C VAL A 446 20.94 10.63 -9.92
N ARG A 447 20.28 10.17 -8.85
CA ARG A 447 19.84 8.76 -8.69
C ARG A 447 18.95 8.23 -9.82
N SER A 448 18.07 9.07 -10.38
CA SER A 448 17.16 8.68 -11.47
C SER A 448 17.87 8.43 -12.81
N TYR A 449 19.08 8.96 -12.98
CA TYR A 449 19.87 8.92 -14.23
C TYR A 449 20.78 7.70 -14.32
N LEU A 450 21.34 7.26 -13.18
CA LEU A 450 22.35 6.20 -13.10
C LEU A 450 22.01 4.93 -13.89
N PRO A 451 20.75 4.42 -13.88
CA PRO A 451 20.43 3.15 -14.54
C PRO A 451 20.16 3.27 -16.05
N LEU A 452 20.39 4.44 -16.65
CA LEU A 452 20.56 4.60 -18.10
C LEU A 452 21.99 4.28 -18.55
N LEU A 453 22.92 4.08 -17.60
CA LEU A 453 24.29 3.68 -17.86
C LEU A 453 24.43 2.17 -17.74
N THR A 454 24.99 1.56 -18.78
CA THR A 454 25.22 0.11 -18.87
C THR A 454 26.69 -0.17 -19.23
N GLY A 455 27.15 -1.39 -18.99
CA GLY A 455 28.48 -1.86 -19.42
C GLY A 455 29.65 -0.93 -19.07
N ASP A 456 30.41 -0.53 -20.09
CA ASP A 456 31.64 0.26 -19.94
C ASP A 456 31.40 1.66 -19.35
N SER A 457 30.30 2.33 -19.71
CA SER A 457 29.99 3.68 -19.22
C SER A 457 29.65 3.69 -17.73
N ARG A 458 28.92 2.66 -17.27
CA ARG A 458 28.64 2.42 -15.85
C ARG A 458 29.93 2.13 -15.08
N THR A 459 30.78 1.27 -15.64
CA THR A 459 32.07 0.88 -15.04
C THR A 459 33.04 2.08 -14.93
N MET A 460 33.08 2.93 -15.97
CA MET A 460 33.86 4.16 -15.99
C MET A 460 33.43 5.12 -14.87
N LEU A 461 32.13 5.43 -14.77
CA LEU A 461 31.62 6.33 -13.73
C LEU A 461 31.86 5.77 -12.33
N SER A 462 31.62 4.46 -12.12
CA SER A 462 31.87 3.77 -10.86
C SER A 462 33.33 3.95 -10.40
N ARG A 463 34.28 3.77 -11.32
CA ARG A 463 35.72 3.92 -11.03
C ARG A 463 36.10 5.37 -10.72
N GLN A 464 35.57 6.34 -11.46
CA GLN A 464 35.87 7.77 -11.21
C GLN A 464 35.31 8.24 -9.87
N LEU A 465 34.09 7.84 -9.51
CA LEU A 465 33.50 8.14 -8.20
C LEU A 465 34.29 7.51 -7.05
N GLN A 466 34.81 6.29 -7.22
CA GLN A 466 35.70 5.69 -6.24
C GLN A 466 36.98 6.52 -6.07
N LEU A 467 37.63 6.94 -7.17
CA LEU A 467 38.83 7.79 -7.12
C LEU A 467 38.55 9.15 -6.45
N HIS A 468 37.41 9.78 -6.74
CA HIS A 468 37.01 11.03 -6.08
C HIS A 468 36.76 10.83 -4.57
N ALA A 469 36.19 9.69 -4.17
CA ALA A 469 35.99 9.33 -2.76
C ALA A 469 37.31 9.02 -2.02
N GLU A 470 38.34 8.56 -2.73
CA GLU A 470 39.69 8.32 -2.22
C GLU A 470 40.46 9.65 -2.10
N GLN A 471 40.47 10.48 -3.14
CA GLN A 471 41.07 11.83 -3.15
C GLN A 471 40.50 12.72 -2.04
N ALA A 472 39.17 12.77 -1.89
CA ALA A 472 38.53 13.52 -0.81
C ALA A 472 38.90 12.99 0.59
N ALA A 473 39.26 11.70 0.72
CA ALA A 473 39.76 11.14 1.97
C ALA A 473 41.18 11.62 2.27
N GLU A 474 42.06 11.62 1.27
CA GLU A 474 43.45 12.07 1.39
C GLU A 474 43.52 13.57 1.71
N GLU A 475 42.71 14.40 1.06
CA GLU A 475 42.59 15.83 1.37
C GLU A 475 42.07 16.05 2.81
N LEU A 476 41.07 15.27 3.24
CA LEU A 476 40.53 15.37 4.61
C LEU A 476 41.57 14.99 5.67
N GLN A 477 42.44 14.00 5.40
CA GLN A 477 43.54 13.61 6.31
C GLN A 477 44.65 14.68 6.41
N GLN A 478 44.83 15.50 5.38
CA GLN A 478 45.82 16.58 5.37
C GLN A 478 45.35 17.83 6.13
N GLN A 479 44.03 18.00 6.31
CA GLN A 479 43.46 19.14 7.03
C GLN A 479 43.33 18.85 8.53
N GLN A 480 43.62 19.85 9.37
CA GLN A 480 43.46 19.77 10.82
C GLN A 480 42.24 20.58 11.30
N GLY A 481 41.53 20.06 12.31
CA GLY A 481 40.40 20.71 12.95
C GLY A 481 39.04 20.50 12.25
N VAL A 482 37.98 20.97 12.91
CA VAL A 482 36.60 20.91 12.41
C VAL A 482 36.24 22.24 11.77
N GLY A 483 35.83 22.23 10.50
CA GLY A 483 35.52 23.44 9.73
C GLY A 483 34.69 23.16 8.48
N LYS A 484 34.27 24.23 7.79
CA LYS A 484 33.43 24.13 6.59
C LYS A 484 34.11 23.37 5.45
N GLN A 485 35.41 23.55 5.24
CA GLN A 485 36.13 22.89 4.14
C GLN A 485 36.19 21.37 4.34
N GLN A 486 36.51 20.93 5.56
CA GLN A 486 36.48 19.52 5.97
C GLN A 486 35.08 18.93 5.80
N LEU A 487 34.03 19.67 6.20
CA LEU A 487 32.63 19.26 6.04
C LEU A 487 32.22 19.12 4.57
N ASP A 488 32.64 20.04 3.71
CA ASP A 488 32.37 20.01 2.26
C ASP A 488 33.13 18.83 1.59
N LEU A 489 34.36 18.52 2.02
CA LEU A 489 35.12 17.33 1.58
C LEU A 489 34.47 16.02 2.03
N LEU A 490 34.08 15.94 3.30
CA LEU A 490 33.38 14.77 3.85
C LEU A 490 32.08 14.51 3.08
N ARG A 491 31.29 15.55 2.80
CA ARG A 491 30.06 15.45 2.00
C ARG A 491 30.33 15.00 0.56
N ARG A 492 31.38 15.50 -0.10
CA ARG A 492 31.82 14.99 -1.42
C ARG A 492 32.13 13.51 -1.37
N GLN A 493 32.89 13.06 -0.37
CA GLN A 493 33.18 11.65 -0.17
C GLN A 493 31.89 10.82 0.02
N MET A 494 30.94 11.30 0.82
CA MET A 494 29.67 10.60 1.05
C MET A 494 28.81 10.53 -0.21
N ALA A 495 28.68 11.63 -0.94
CA ALA A 495 27.95 11.66 -2.21
C ALA A 495 28.57 10.69 -3.23
N ALA A 496 29.90 10.67 -3.37
CA ALA A 496 30.59 9.74 -4.26
C ALA A 496 30.32 8.27 -3.90
N ARG A 497 30.44 7.91 -2.61
CA ARG A 497 30.15 6.56 -2.10
C ARG A 497 28.68 6.17 -2.27
N GLN A 498 27.75 7.10 -2.05
CA GLN A 498 26.31 6.85 -2.23
C GLN A 498 25.95 6.62 -3.71
N ILE A 499 26.49 7.43 -4.64
CA ILE A 499 26.25 7.25 -6.08
C ILE A 499 26.88 5.93 -6.56
N HIS A 500 28.08 5.59 -6.08
CA HIS A 500 28.73 4.30 -6.34
C HIS A 500 27.89 3.10 -5.84
N ALA A 501 27.24 3.23 -4.69
CA ALA A 501 26.32 2.22 -4.16
C ALA A 501 25.02 2.11 -4.97
N ASP A 502 24.46 3.24 -5.39
CA ASP A 502 23.27 3.28 -6.25
C ASP A 502 23.56 2.70 -7.66
N LEU A 503 24.82 2.76 -8.13
CA LEU A 503 25.33 2.06 -9.32
C LEU A 503 25.53 0.54 -9.11
N GLY A 504 25.28 0.02 -7.92
CA GLY A 504 25.37 -1.41 -7.57
C GLY A 504 26.76 -1.89 -7.13
N GLY A 505 27.70 -0.98 -6.87
CA GLY A 505 29.03 -1.29 -6.32
C GLY A 505 29.12 -1.10 -4.80
N PRO A 506 30.24 -1.52 -4.17
CA PRO A 506 31.26 -2.41 -4.70
C PRO A 506 30.76 -3.85 -4.84
N ALA A 507 31.32 -4.58 -5.80
CA ALA A 507 31.19 -6.04 -5.85
C ALA A 507 32.13 -6.69 -4.83
N PHE A 508 31.75 -7.87 -4.33
CA PHE A 508 32.56 -8.64 -3.38
C PHE A 508 32.61 -10.11 -3.78
N ASP A 509 33.82 -10.67 -3.83
CA ASP A 509 34.06 -12.07 -4.18
C ASP A 509 33.86 -13.03 -2.97
N SER A 510 33.99 -12.50 -1.75
CA SER A 510 33.87 -13.28 -0.51
C SER A 510 33.07 -12.55 0.58
N PRO A 511 32.44 -13.30 1.52
CA PRO A 511 31.79 -12.70 2.70
C PRO A 511 32.75 -11.83 3.52
N GLN A 512 34.01 -12.28 3.63
CA GLN A 512 35.04 -11.59 4.42
C GLN A 512 35.43 -10.25 3.81
N ALA A 513 35.51 -10.14 2.48
CA ALA A 513 35.77 -8.87 1.80
C ALA A 513 34.62 -7.86 2.03
N ALA A 514 33.37 -8.32 1.98
CA ALA A 514 32.20 -7.51 2.28
C ALA A 514 32.17 -7.02 3.74
N ALA A 515 32.53 -7.88 4.70
CA ALA A 515 32.63 -7.52 6.11
C ALA A 515 33.80 -6.55 6.41
N GLN A 516 34.96 -6.73 5.76
CA GLN A 516 36.09 -5.79 5.84
C GLN A 516 35.70 -4.41 5.30
N HIS A 517 34.92 -4.34 4.21
CA HIS A 517 34.42 -3.06 3.71
C HIS A 517 33.47 -2.37 4.71
N ALA A 518 32.60 -3.13 5.38
CA ALA A 518 31.77 -2.57 6.45
C ALA A 518 32.62 -2.00 7.61
N GLN A 519 33.70 -2.68 8.00
CA GLN A 519 34.65 -2.17 9.01
C GLN A 519 35.33 -0.87 8.55
N GLN A 520 35.73 -0.76 7.28
CA GLN A 520 36.28 0.47 6.71
C GLN A 520 35.27 1.63 6.75
N LEU A 521 34.00 1.37 6.40
CA LEU A 521 32.93 2.38 6.46
C LEU A 521 32.67 2.84 7.90
N MET A 522 32.68 1.93 8.88
CA MET A 522 32.50 2.31 10.29
C MET A 522 33.71 3.03 10.88
N ALA A 523 34.94 2.72 10.43
CA ALA A 523 36.13 3.51 10.78
C ALA A 523 36.06 4.95 10.24
N LEU A 524 35.56 5.14 9.01
CA LEU A 524 35.28 6.47 8.45
C LEU A 524 34.19 7.21 9.24
N TYR A 525 33.12 6.52 9.63
CA TYR A 525 32.07 7.11 10.47
C TYR A 525 32.61 7.55 11.84
N ALA A 526 33.42 6.72 12.49
CA ALA A 526 34.08 7.04 13.75
C ALA A 526 35.01 8.28 13.62
N ALA A 527 35.77 8.37 12.52
CA ALA A 527 36.59 9.55 12.22
C ALA A 527 35.76 10.81 11.94
N ALA A 528 34.52 10.67 11.45
CA ALA A 528 33.61 11.78 11.20
C ALA A 528 32.88 12.30 12.46
N LEU A 529 32.90 11.57 13.59
CA LEU A 529 32.17 11.93 14.82
C LEU A 529 32.43 13.36 15.35
N PRO A 530 33.63 13.96 15.27
CA PRO A 530 33.85 15.35 15.67
C PRO A 530 32.99 16.37 14.89
N HIS A 531 32.52 16.04 13.69
CA HIS A 531 31.61 16.88 12.91
C HIS A 531 30.13 16.79 13.35
N TYR A 532 29.83 15.96 14.35
CA TYR A 532 28.49 15.85 14.97
C TYR A 532 28.41 16.61 16.30
N GLU A 533 29.52 17.17 16.81
CA GLU A 533 29.52 17.91 18.07
C GLU A 533 28.69 19.19 17.93
N GLY A 534 27.62 19.31 18.73
CA GLY A 534 26.66 20.42 18.65
C GLY A 534 25.60 20.29 17.56
N LEU A 535 25.57 19.19 16.78
CA LEU A 535 24.51 18.91 15.81
C LEU A 535 23.21 18.48 16.54
N ASP A 536 22.05 18.98 16.10
CA ASP A 536 20.77 18.53 16.64
C ASP A 536 20.50 17.06 16.27
N GLU A 537 19.95 16.27 17.21
CA GLU A 537 19.67 14.84 17.00
C GLU A 537 18.70 14.56 15.84
N ARG A 538 17.90 15.56 15.44
CA ARG A 538 16.90 15.51 14.36
C ARG A 538 17.43 16.00 13.01
N GLU A 539 18.53 16.74 12.98
CA GLU A 539 19.17 17.16 11.73
C GLU A 539 19.93 15.99 11.10
N ARG A 540 20.04 15.96 9.75
CA ARG A 540 20.79 14.92 9.03
C ARG A 540 22.30 15.10 9.25
N GLY A 541 22.96 14.02 9.64
CA GLY A 541 24.38 13.98 9.92
C GLY A 541 25.22 14.02 8.64
N PRO A 542 26.46 14.51 8.70
CA PRO A 542 27.32 14.65 7.52
C PRO A 542 27.85 13.32 6.97
N ALA A 543 27.67 12.21 7.68
CA ALA A 543 28.08 10.87 7.27
C ALA A 543 27.07 9.77 7.69
N ASP A 544 25.79 10.13 7.89
CA ASP A 544 24.73 9.18 8.27
C ASP A 544 24.57 8.04 7.23
N GLU A 545 25.04 8.25 6.00
CA GLU A 545 25.01 7.31 4.88
C GLU A 545 25.88 6.07 5.14
N LEU A 546 27.02 6.24 5.82
CA LEU A 546 27.95 5.14 6.13
C LEU A 546 27.28 4.05 6.97
N LEU A 547 26.33 4.44 7.83
CA LEU A 547 25.62 3.55 8.74
C LEU A 547 24.84 2.48 7.96
N TRP A 548 24.03 2.90 6.99
CA TRP A 548 23.23 1.98 6.18
C TRP A 548 24.03 1.33 5.04
N LEU A 549 25.12 1.97 4.56
CA LEU A 549 26.07 1.35 3.63
C LEU A 549 26.83 0.18 4.29
N ALA A 550 27.29 0.34 5.53
CA ALA A 550 27.94 -0.73 6.30
C ALA A 550 26.97 -1.91 6.55
N ALA A 551 25.72 -1.62 6.91
CA ALA A 551 24.67 -2.64 7.02
C ALA A 551 24.40 -3.33 5.67
N ALA A 552 24.39 -2.60 4.55
CA ALA A 552 24.22 -3.18 3.21
C ALA A 552 25.35 -4.16 2.85
N ALA A 553 26.61 -3.81 3.15
CA ALA A 553 27.76 -4.66 2.94
C ALA A 553 27.71 -5.95 3.79
N LEU A 554 27.29 -5.84 5.06
CA LEU A 554 27.10 -6.99 5.95
C LEU A 554 25.92 -7.89 5.52
N VAL A 555 24.82 -7.32 5.04
CA VAL A 555 23.72 -8.08 4.41
C VAL A 555 24.22 -8.80 3.14
N LYS A 556 25.10 -8.17 2.35
CA LYS A 556 25.72 -8.82 1.19
C LYS A 556 26.67 -9.95 1.59
N ALA A 557 27.40 -9.81 2.71
CA ALA A 557 28.21 -10.88 3.29
C ALA A 557 27.35 -12.09 3.69
N ALA A 558 26.22 -11.87 4.37
CA ALA A 558 25.25 -12.93 4.72
C ALA A 558 24.73 -13.69 3.48
N ALA A 559 24.43 -12.97 2.39
CA ALA A 559 23.98 -13.56 1.14
C ALA A 559 25.10 -14.31 0.38
N LEU A 560 26.35 -13.85 0.45
CA LEU A 560 27.50 -14.58 -0.08
C LEU A 560 27.76 -15.88 0.69
N GLU A 561 27.75 -15.83 2.01
CA GLU A 561 27.98 -16.99 2.88
C GLU A 561 26.91 -18.05 2.70
N SER A 562 25.64 -17.65 2.67
CA SER A 562 24.51 -18.55 2.44
C SER A 562 24.63 -19.29 1.09
N ARG A 563 25.10 -18.62 0.04
CA ARG A 563 25.35 -19.23 -1.29
C ARG A 563 26.56 -20.17 -1.30
N GLN A 564 27.67 -19.80 -0.66
CA GLN A 564 28.85 -20.67 -0.55
C GLN A 564 28.52 -21.96 0.20
N GLN A 565 27.78 -21.87 1.30
CA GLN A 565 27.34 -23.03 2.08
C GLN A 565 26.35 -23.92 1.30
N GLN A 566 25.44 -23.35 0.51
CA GLN A 566 24.52 -24.12 -0.33
C GLN A 566 25.26 -24.97 -1.40
N GLN A 567 26.35 -24.45 -1.98
CA GLN A 567 27.19 -25.21 -2.90
C GLN A 567 27.95 -26.37 -2.21
N GLN A 568 28.33 -26.19 -0.94
CA GLN A 568 29.02 -27.21 -0.14
C GLN A 568 28.06 -28.28 0.45
N GLN A 569 26.76 -27.95 0.59
CA GLN A 569 25.74 -28.81 1.21
C GLN A 569 25.37 -30.08 0.43
N GLN A 570 25.99 -30.37 -0.71
CA GLN A 570 25.95 -31.72 -1.28
C GLN A 570 26.65 -32.78 -0.39
N GLN A 571 27.33 -32.41 0.71
CA GLN A 571 28.04 -33.38 1.56
C GLN A 571 27.66 -33.42 3.06
N GLN A 572 27.19 -32.34 3.71
CA GLN A 572 26.59 -32.37 5.07
C GLN A 572 25.91 -31.03 5.43
N GLY A 573 25.02 -31.02 6.42
CA GLY A 573 23.95 -30.01 6.56
C GLY A 573 24.30 -28.64 7.20
N ALA A 574 23.78 -27.60 6.55
CA ALA A 574 23.18 -26.33 7.02
C ALA A 574 23.37 -25.87 8.50
N ALA A 575 23.53 -24.59 8.84
CA ALA A 575 23.68 -23.32 8.08
C ALA A 575 24.23 -22.22 9.07
N SER A 576 24.21 -20.89 8.90
CA SER A 576 23.61 -19.95 7.92
C SER A 576 24.29 -18.56 8.01
N GLY A 577 24.07 -17.64 7.05
CA GLY A 577 24.61 -16.26 7.02
C GLY A 577 24.12 -15.29 8.13
N VAL A 578 23.50 -15.81 9.20
CA VAL A 578 22.93 -15.04 10.31
C VAL A 578 23.98 -14.22 11.04
N GLY A 579 25.22 -14.71 11.18
CA GLY A 579 26.30 -13.99 11.88
C GLY A 579 26.53 -12.58 11.33
N TYR A 580 26.58 -12.41 10.01
CA TYR A 580 26.71 -11.08 9.38
C TYR A 580 25.43 -10.23 9.48
N LEU A 581 24.23 -10.83 9.52
CA LEU A 581 22.99 -10.09 9.79
C LEU A 581 22.94 -9.57 11.23
N LEU A 582 23.49 -10.32 12.19
CA LEU A 582 23.67 -9.86 13.56
C LEU A 582 24.67 -8.71 13.62
N GLN A 583 25.80 -8.78 12.92
CA GLN A 583 26.73 -7.65 12.78
C GLN A 583 26.04 -6.40 12.20
N ALA A 584 25.23 -6.55 11.15
CA ALA A 584 24.46 -5.45 10.56
C ALA A 584 23.48 -4.83 11.57
N LEU A 585 22.79 -5.67 12.35
CA LEU A 585 21.85 -5.25 13.40
C LEU A 585 22.57 -4.49 14.51
N LEU A 586 23.71 -4.98 14.99
CA LEU A 586 24.49 -4.32 16.05
C LEU A 586 25.07 -2.96 15.62
N VAL A 587 25.55 -2.83 14.36
CA VAL A 587 25.96 -1.54 13.77
C VAL A 587 24.79 -0.55 13.76
N GLN A 588 23.60 -1.01 13.42
CA GLN A 588 22.40 -0.18 13.37
C GLN A 588 21.86 0.16 14.77
N GLU A 589 21.98 -0.73 15.76
CA GLU A 589 21.65 -0.43 17.16
C GLU A 589 22.61 0.60 17.77
N ALA A 590 23.91 0.52 17.44
CA ALA A 590 24.89 1.58 17.78
C ALA A 590 24.43 2.92 17.19
N ALA A 591 24.12 2.93 15.88
CA ALA A 591 23.60 4.10 15.19
C ALA A 591 22.35 4.70 15.86
N ALA A 592 21.40 3.87 16.30
CA ALA A 592 20.19 4.34 16.95
C ALA A 592 20.41 4.96 18.36
N LYS A 593 21.57 4.75 19.00
CA LYS A 593 21.95 5.47 20.24
C LYS A 593 22.48 6.88 19.96
N GLY A 594 23.28 7.05 18.92
CA GLY A 594 23.82 8.35 18.51
C GLY A 594 22.87 9.20 17.67
N ARG A 595 22.03 8.55 16.86
CA ARG A 595 21.19 9.18 15.82
C ARG A 595 19.73 8.70 15.94
N PRO A 596 19.04 8.97 17.07
CA PRO A 596 17.77 8.35 17.40
C PRO A 596 16.63 8.67 16.42
N TYR A 597 16.70 9.76 15.67
CA TYR A 597 15.69 10.18 14.69
C TYR A 597 16.05 9.83 13.23
N CYS A 598 17.17 9.15 12.98
CA CYS A 598 17.59 8.77 11.63
C CYS A 598 16.65 7.71 11.03
N ALA A 599 15.75 8.12 10.13
CA ALA A 599 14.72 7.25 9.56
C ALA A 599 15.27 6.02 8.79
N PRO A 600 16.33 6.12 7.94
CA PRO A 600 16.96 4.96 7.33
C PRO A 600 17.44 3.92 8.36
N VAL A 601 17.98 4.36 9.50
CA VAL A 601 18.43 3.48 10.59
C VAL A 601 17.25 2.78 11.25
N ARG A 602 16.18 3.51 11.56
CA ARG A 602 14.95 2.94 12.16
C ARG A 602 14.25 1.93 11.23
N LEU A 603 14.18 2.22 9.93
CA LEU A 603 13.63 1.30 8.92
C LEU A 603 14.55 0.08 8.74
N GLY A 604 15.87 0.27 8.76
CA GLY A 604 16.86 -0.81 8.74
C GLY A 604 16.73 -1.76 9.92
N LEU A 605 16.64 -1.23 11.14
CA LEU A 605 16.39 -2.02 12.34
C LEU A 605 15.04 -2.73 12.30
N THR A 606 13.99 -2.07 11.80
CA THR A 606 12.67 -2.69 11.62
C THR A 606 12.80 -3.95 10.75
N ALA A 607 13.47 -3.82 9.59
CA ALA A 607 13.69 -4.93 8.68
C ALA A 607 14.63 -6.02 9.24
N LEU A 608 15.79 -5.66 9.82
CA LEU A 608 16.76 -6.62 10.35
C LEU A 608 16.19 -7.42 11.53
N HIS A 609 15.54 -6.77 12.50
CA HIS A 609 14.88 -7.46 13.60
C HIS A 609 13.78 -8.41 13.09
N GLY A 610 12.99 -7.99 12.10
CA GLY A 610 11.98 -8.86 11.49
C GLY A 610 12.57 -10.06 10.73
N LEU A 611 13.64 -9.87 9.95
CA LEU A 611 14.33 -10.93 9.21
C LEU A 611 15.05 -11.95 10.10
N VAL A 612 15.37 -11.58 11.35
CA VAL A 612 15.93 -12.45 12.39
C VAL A 612 14.83 -12.98 13.34
N GLY A 613 13.58 -12.56 13.22
CA GLY A 613 12.45 -13.11 13.99
C GLY A 613 12.07 -12.35 15.27
N ASN A 614 12.61 -11.16 15.51
CA ASN A 614 12.26 -10.30 16.63
C ASN A 614 11.15 -9.30 16.26
N ALA A 615 9.91 -9.79 16.14
CA ALA A 615 8.74 -8.98 15.80
C ALA A 615 8.51 -7.78 16.75
N ARG A 616 8.89 -7.93 18.03
CA ARG A 616 8.68 -6.90 19.06
C ARG A 616 9.62 -5.72 18.88
N ALA A 617 10.93 -5.97 18.72
CA ALA A 617 11.88 -4.90 18.48
C ALA A 617 11.59 -4.21 17.13
N ALA A 618 11.27 -4.97 16.07
CA ALA A 618 10.84 -4.39 14.80
C ALA A 618 9.69 -3.38 14.96
N ALA A 619 8.65 -3.73 15.73
CA ALA A 619 7.55 -2.82 16.04
C ALA A 619 7.98 -1.60 16.91
N GLN A 620 8.98 -1.74 17.78
CA GLN A 620 9.52 -0.63 18.58
C GLN A 620 10.32 0.37 17.73
N HIS A 621 11.19 -0.08 16.81
CA HIS A 621 11.93 0.82 15.92
C HIS A 621 11.01 1.50 14.90
N PHE A 622 9.99 0.80 14.40
CA PHE A 622 8.98 1.41 13.55
C PHE A 622 8.09 2.41 14.33
N GLY A 623 7.71 2.08 15.57
CA GLY A 623 6.96 2.99 16.44
C GLY A 623 7.71 4.29 16.78
N ALA A 624 9.04 4.23 16.83
CA ALA A 624 9.89 5.41 17.03
C ALA A 624 9.92 6.38 15.83
N LEU A 625 9.38 6.00 14.67
CA LEU A 625 9.16 6.90 13.52
C LEU A 625 7.90 7.77 13.65
N ASP A 626 7.05 7.52 14.65
CA ASP A 626 5.80 8.28 14.90
C ASP A 626 4.87 8.35 13.67
N VAL A 627 4.79 7.24 12.92
CA VAL A 627 3.98 7.08 11.70
C VAL A 627 2.51 7.34 11.99
N LYS A 628 1.91 8.28 11.25
CA LYS A 628 0.54 8.78 11.47
C LYS A 628 -0.27 8.91 10.18
N HIS A 629 -1.58 8.72 10.32
CA HIS A 629 -2.59 8.94 9.29
C HIS A 629 -2.16 8.36 7.92
N ILE A 630 -2.05 9.17 6.87
CA ILE A 630 -1.73 8.76 5.50
C ILE A 630 -0.44 7.93 5.39
N GLN A 631 0.52 8.11 6.32
CA GLN A 631 1.75 7.32 6.34
C GLN A 631 1.52 5.83 6.64
N HIS A 632 0.37 5.44 7.19
CA HIS A 632 0.01 4.01 7.32
C HIS A 632 -0.29 3.37 5.97
N ASP A 633 -0.91 4.11 5.05
CA ASP A 633 -1.20 3.65 3.68
C ASP A 633 0.09 3.48 2.86
N THR A 634 1.07 4.37 3.05
CA THR A 634 2.31 4.43 2.27
C THR A 634 3.52 3.69 2.88
N LEU A 635 3.58 3.51 4.20
CA LEU A 635 4.73 2.90 4.90
C LEU A 635 4.37 1.61 5.67
N SER A 636 3.27 1.58 6.43
CA SER A 636 2.99 0.45 7.33
C SER A 636 2.74 -0.87 6.58
N GLY A 637 2.07 -0.81 5.42
CA GLY A 637 1.81 -1.96 4.56
C GLY A 637 3.06 -2.61 3.93
N GLN A 638 4.18 -1.88 3.86
CA GLN A 638 5.41 -2.36 3.21
C GLN A 638 6.63 -2.56 4.11
N HIS A 639 6.66 -1.93 5.28
CA HIS A 639 7.79 -2.02 6.21
C HIS A 639 7.51 -2.93 7.42
N LEU A 640 6.38 -2.74 8.12
CA LEU A 640 6.11 -3.46 9.37
C LEU A 640 5.09 -4.60 9.23
N LEU A 641 3.96 -4.38 8.55
CA LEU A 641 2.90 -5.39 8.41
C LEU A 641 3.41 -6.71 7.80
N PRO A 642 4.25 -6.73 6.73
CA PRO A 642 4.77 -7.97 6.16
C PRO A 642 5.58 -8.81 7.17
N LEU A 643 6.33 -8.14 8.05
CA LEU A 643 7.17 -8.79 9.06
C LEU A 643 6.33 -9.38 10.20
N GLN A 644 5.32 -8.64 10.66
CA GLN A 644 4.41 -9.12 11.70
C GLN A 644 3.57 -10.31 11.22
N LEU A 645 3.09 -10.28 9.98
CA LEU A 645 2.36 -11.40 9.37
C LEU A 645 3.28 -12.61 9.14
N GLY A 646 4.50 -12.40 8.62
CA GLY A 646 5.44 -13.49 8.35
C GLY A 646 5.98 -14.19 9.60
N LEU A 647 6.03 -13.51 10.74
CA LEU A 647 6.31 -14.14 12.04
C LEU A 647 5.04 -14.62 12.76
N ALA A 648 3.88 -14.53 12.10
CA ALA A 648 2.56 -14.81 12.65
C ALA A 648 2.34 -14.19 14.05
N ALA A 649 2.81 -12.95 14.20
CA ALA A 649 2.78 -12.16 15.44
C ALA A 649 1.39 -11.54 15.66
N ALA A 650 0.38 -12.41 15.79
CA ALA A 650 -1.05 -12.13 15.85
C ALA A 650 -1.43 -10.81 16.56
N ASP A 651 -1.02 -10.63 17.83
CA ASP A 651 -1.44 -9.48 18.63
C ASP A 651 -0.76 -8.17 18.22
N ALA A 652 0.47 -8.26 17.70
CA ALA A 652 1.19 -7.10 17.16
C ALA A 652 0.60 -6.67 15.81
N ALA A 653 0.27 -7.65 14.95
CA ALA A 653 -0.41 -7.43 13.69
C ALA A 653 -1.80 -6.81 13.90
N GLU A 654 -2.60 -7.29 14.85
CA GLU A 654 -3.93 -6.73 15.15
C GLU A 654 -3.86 -5.24 15.53
N GLY A 655 -2.88 -4.87 16.36
CA GLY A 655 -2.65 -3.48 16.75
C GLY A 655 -2.36 -2.58 15.54
N LEU A 656 -1.51 -3.03 14.62
CA LEU A 656 -1.17 -2.30 13.40
C LEU A 656 -2.35 -2.24 12.42
N LEU A 657 -3.01 -3.37 12.16
CA LEU A 657 -4.17 -3.49 11.28
C LEU A 657 -5.30 -2.56 11.73
N ARG A 658 -5.57 -2.48 13.04
CA ARG A 658 -6.58 -1.56 13.59
C ARG A 658 -6.26 -0.10 13.32
N VAL A 659 -5.01 0.33 13.47
CA VAL A 659 -4.61 1.73 13.22
C VAL A 659 -4.60 2.02 11.72
N SER A 660 -4.12 1.09 10.88
CA SER A 660 -4.19 1.21 9.42
C SER A 660 -5.63 1.29 8.91
N LEU A 661 -6.57 0.52 9.46
CA LEU A 661 -7.98 0.57 9.06
C LEU A 661 -8.68 1.84 9.57
N ALA A 662 -8.35 2.31 10.77
CA ALA A 662 -8.89 3.55 11.33
C ALA A 662 -8.64 4.76 10.41
N LEU A 663 -7.49 4.84 9.72
CA LEU A 663 -7.25 5.86 8.68
C LEU A 663 -8.41 5.96 7.67
N PHE A 664 -8.81 4.83 7.09
CA PHE A 664 -9.82 4.79 6.04
C PHE A 664 -11.23 5.03 6.61
N GLU A 665 -11.52 4.46 7.79
CA GLU A 665 -12.81 4.64 8.46
C GLU A 665 -13.02 6.09 8.95
N ASP A 666 -12.00 6.72 9.50
CA ASP A 666 -12.05 8.13 9.93
C ASP A 666 -12.07 9.06 8.70
N HIS A 667 -11.27 8.77 7.66
CA HIS A 667 -11.33 9.53 6.41
C HIS A 667 -12.73 9.49 5.76
N LEU A 668 -13.33 8.31 5.61
CA LEU A 668 -14.70 8.17 5.05
C LEU A 668 -15.74 8.91 5.90
N ARG A 669 -15.54 8.96 7.22
CA ARG A 669 -16.41 9.66 8.18
C ARG A 669 -16.28 11.18 8.09
N ASP A 670 -15.09 11.69 7.77
CA ASP A 670 -14.79 13.14 7.72
C ASP A 670 -14.86 13.75 6.32
N ALA A 671 -14.66 12.97 5.26
CA ALA A 671 -14.56 13.45 3.87
C ALA A 671 -15.80 14.23 3.40
N GLY A 672 -17.00 13.83 3.85
CA GLY A 672 -18.21 14.55 3.50
C GLY A 672 -18.38 15.91 4.20
N ASP A 673 -17.74 16.10 5.37
CA ASP A 673 -17.70 17.39 6.06
C ASP A 673 -16.67 18.32 5.41
N THR A 674 -15.49 17.81 5.03
CA THR A 674 -14.46 18.60 4.33
C THR A 674 -14.92 19.01 2.93
N LEU A 675 -15.61 18.13 2.19
CA LEU A 675 -16.27 18.46 0.92
C LEU A 675 -17.35 19.52 1.10
N MET A 676 -18.24 19.39 2.09
CA MET A 676 -19.28 20.39 2.34
C MET A 676 -18.68 21.75 2.72
N GLN A 677 -17.56 21.75 3.46
CA GLN A 677 -16.83 22.98 3.75
C GLN A 677 -16.23 23.62 2.50
N ALA A 678 -15.65 22.84 1.58
CA ALA A 678 -15.12 23.34 0.31
C ALA A 678 -16.21 23.96 -0.59
N PHE A 679 -17.42 23.39 -0.61
CA PHE A 679 -18.60 24.01 -1.24
C PHE A 679 -18.99 25.34 -0.56
N ARG A 680 -18.94 25.40 0.78
CA ARG A 680 -19.25 26.61 1.57
C ARG A 680 -18.21 27.73 1.38
N THR A 681 -16.95 27.41 1.15
CA THR A 681 -15.87 28.39 0.90
C THR A 681 -15.70 28.79 -0.56
N GLY A 682 -16.35 28.10 -1.51
CA GLY A 682 -16.20 28.38 -2.94
C GLY A 682 -14.87 27.89 -3.53
N THR A 683 -14.21 26.92 -2.89
CA THR A 683 -12.94 26.33 -3.35
C THR A 683 -13.22 25.13 -4.24
N HIS A 684 -13.69 25.41 -5.46
CA HIS A 684 -14.27 24.42 -6.36
C HIS A 684 -13.26 23.42 -6.92
N THR A 685 -12.00 23.81 -7.08
CA THR A 685 -10.92 22.89 -7.50
C THR A 685 -10.68 21.80 -6.45
N LYS A 686 -10.62 22.21 -5.18
CA LYS A 686 -10.44 21.33 -4.02
C LYS A 686 -11.58 20.34 -3.81
N VAL A 687 -12.81 20.66 -4.24
CA VAL A 687 -13.91 19.68 -4.25
C VAL A 687 -13.59 18.48 -5.15
N LEU A 688 -13.01 18.73 -6.34
CA LEU A 688 -12.63 17.68 -7.28
C LEU A 688 -11.42 16.88 -6.75
N GLU A 689 -10.40 17.56 -6.21
CA GLU A 689 -9.25 16.90 -5.57
C GLU A 689 -9.66 15.99 -4.41
N PHE A 690 -10.54 16.45 -3.52
CA PHE A 690 -11.00 15.67 -2.36
C PHE A 690 -11.79 14.42 -2.77
N VAL A 691 -12.60 14.49 -3.83
CA VAL A 691 -13.28 13.30 -4.37
C VAL A 691 -12.26 12.31 -4.96
N CYS A 692 -11.28 12.77 -5.73
CA CYS A 692 -10.28 11.89 -6.31
C CYS A 692 -9.32 11.29 -5.26
N PHE A 693 -8.96 12.03 -4.22
CA PHE A 693 -8.19 11.52 -3.08
C PHE A 693 -8.97 10.44 -2.31
N LYS A 694 -10.26 10.67 -2.07
CA LYS A 694 -11.17 9.69 -1.45
C LYS A 694 -11.30 8.42 -2.31
N GLU A 695 -11.50 8.56 -3.61
CA GLU A 695 -11.53 7.44 -4.56
C GLU A 695 -10.21 6.67 -4.62
N ARG A 696 -9.06 7.35 -4.46
CA ARG A 696 -7.74 6.74 -4.41
C ARG A 696 -7.53 5.92 -3.14
N LEU A 697 -8.00 6.41 -1.99
CA LEU A 697 -7.95 5.69 -0.71
C LEU A 697 -8.90 4.49 -0.68
N GLU A 698 -10.13 4.61 -1.18
CA GLU A 698 -11.09 3.49 -1.28
C GLU A 698 -10.56 2.32 -2.13
N ARG A 699 -9.77 2.64 -3.16
CA ARG A 699 -9.12 1.66 -4.04
C ARG A 699 -7.72 1.24 -3.56
N SER A 700 -7.25 1.66 -2.37
CA SER A 700 -5.90 1.33 -1.91
C SER A 700 -5.70 -0.18 -1.70
N HIS A 701 -4.62 -0.71 -2.27
CA HIS A 701 -4.11 -2.05 -1.98
C HIS A 701 -3.91 -2.29 -0.48
N SER A 702 -3.34 -1.31 0.25
CA SER A 702 -3.07 -1.44 1.69
C SER A 702 -4.35 -1.55 2.51
N PHE A 703 -5.44 -0.90 2.09
CA PHE A 703 -6.77 -1.05 2.70
C PHE A 703 -7.34 -2.45 2.49
N VAL A 704 -7.37 -2.91 1.23
CA VAL A 704 -7.91 -4.24 0.87
C VAL A 704 -7.15 -5.35 1.58
N LEU A 705 -5.81 -5.28 1.59
CA LEU A 705 -4.97 -6.23 2.31
C LEU A 705 -5.22 -6.17 3.82
N ALA A 706 -5.19 -4.99 4.45
CA ALA A 706 -5.39 -4.88 5.89
C ALA A 706 -6.75 -5.45 6.34
N ARG A 707 -7.79 -5.25 5.53
CA ARG A 707 -9.12 -5.80 5.80
C ARG A 707 -9.19 -7.32 5.64
N ALA A 708 -8.53 -7.88 4.62
CA ALA A 708 -8.42 -9.34 4.47
C ALA A 708 -7.67 -9.98 5.64
N GLU A 709 -6.52 -9.43 6.01
CA GLU A 709 -5.68 -9.94 7.10
C GLU A 709 -6.37 -9.83 8.47
N GLN A 710 -7.16 -8.76 8.71
CA GLN A 710 -7.97 -8.64 9.93
C GLN A 710 -9.00 -9.78 10.04
N GLN A 711 -9.66 -10.16 8.94
CA GLN A 711 -10.62 -11.27 8.94
C GLN A 711 -9.93 -12.63 9.11
N LEU A 712 -8.83 -12.88 8.41
CA LEU A 712 -8.06 -14.12 8.57
C LEU A 712 -7.57 -14.29 10.02
N LEU A 713 -7.09 -13.21 10.64
CA LEU A 713 -6.68 -13.22 12.03
C LEU A 713 -7.87 -13.47 12.98
N ALA A 714 -9.03 -12.86 12.74
CA ALA A 714 -10.24 -13.10 13.52
C ALA A 714 -10.71 -14.56 13.42
N ILE A 715 -10.69 -15.15 12.22
CA ILE A 715 -11.05 -16.56 11.99
C ILE A 715 -10.06 -17.49 12.70
N SER A 716 -8.76 -17.30 12.52
CA SER A 716 -7.75 -18.14 13.18
C SER A 716 -7.79 -18.01 14.71
N LYS A 717 -8.05 -16.82 15.26
CA LYS A 717 -8.26 -16.63 16.70
C LYS A 717 -9.53 -17.34 17.20
N ALA A 718 -10.65 -17.22 16.50
CA ALA A 718 -11.90 -17.89 16.85
C ALA A 718 -11.77 -19.43 16.79
N ALA A 719 -11.13 -19.96 15.75
CA ALA A 719 -10.90 -21.39 15.55
C ALA A 719 -9.90 -22.00 16.56
N ALA A 720 -8.94 -21.22 17.04
CA ALA A 720 -7.97 -21.63 18.06
C ALA A 720 -8.56 -21.60 19.49
N ALA A 721 -9.40 -20.61 19.80
CA ALA A 721 -10.03 -20.47 21.11
C ALA A 721 -11.23 -21.40 21.35
N ALA A 722 -11.97 -21.75 20.30
CA ALA A 722 -13.10 -22.67 20.40
C ALA A 722 -12.66 -24.13 20.58
N GLY A 723 -13.42 -24.89 21.38
CA GLY A 723 -13.25 -26.34 21.49
C GLY A 723 -13.53 -27.07 20.16
N PRO A 724 -13.04 -28.31 19.99
CA PRO A 724 -13.10 -29.03 18.71
C PRO A 724 -14.54 -29.22 18.19
N GLU A 725 -15.55 -29.22 19.06
CA GLU A 725 -16.95 -29.28 18.65
C GLU A 725 -17.44 -27.98 18.00
N GLN A 726 -16.98 -26.83 18.46
CA GLN A 726 -17.48 -25.50 18.08
C GLN A 726 -16.55 -24.75 17.10
N ALA A 727 -15.30 -25.18 16.93
CA ALA A 727 -14.30 -24.46 16.12
C ALA A 727 -14.74 -24.14 14.69
N ALA A 728 -15.34 -25.09 13.97
CA ALA A 728 -15.87 -24.84 12.62
C ALA A 728 -17.00 -23.79 12.62
N ALA A 729 -17.91 -23.83 13.60
CA ALA A 729 -19.00 -22.85 13.71
C ALA A 729 -18.49 -21.46 14.11
N ALA A 730 -17.48 -21.39 14.99
CA ALA A 730 -16.81 -20.14 15.38
C ALA A 730 -16.03 -19.52 14.21
N ALA A 731 -15.32 -20.33 13.42
CA ALA A 731 -14.63 -19.91 12.21
C ALA A 731 -15.61 -19.38 11.14
N VAL A 732 -16.71 -20.11 10.89
CA VAL A 732 -17.79 -19.66 9.98
C VAL A 732 -18.44 -18.37 10.47
N ALA A 733 -18.75 -18.25 11.76
CA ALA A 733 -19.34 -17.04 12.33
C ALA A 733 -18.39 -15.82 12.23
N ALA A 734 -17.08 -16.02 12.44
CA ALA A 734 -16.07 -14.99 12.22
C ALA A 734 -15.98 -14.59 10.75
N ALA A 735 -15.96 -15.55 9.81
CA ALA A 735 -15.90 -15.26 8.38
C ALA A 735 -17.17 -14.60 7.84
N ALA A 736 -18.34 -14.93 8.39
CA ALA A 736 -19.62 -14.33 8.04
C ALA A 736 -19.73 -12.84 8.44
N ALA A 737 -18.81 -12.32 9.26
CA ALA A 737 -18.70 -10.89 9.56
C ALA A 737 -18.27 -10.06 8.33
N LEU A 738 -17.66 -10.68 7.31
CA LEU A 738 -17.43 -10.06 6.01
C LEU A 738 -18.52 -10.50 5.02
N PRO A 739 -19.58 -9.69 4.77
CA PRO A 739 -20.69 -10.12 3.94
C PRO A 739 -20.27 -10.37 2.48
N LEU A 740 -20.78 -11.44 1.89
CA LEU A 740 -20.49 -11.87 0.50
C LEU A 740 -20.74 -10.76 -0.55
N SER A 741 -21.59 -9.76 -0.25
CA SER A 741 -21.78 -8.58 -1.08
C SER A 741 -20.50 -7.77 -1.33
N LEU A 742 -19.47 -7.94 -0.50
CA LEU A 742 -18.18 -7.25 -0.66
C LEU A 742 -17.24 -7.97 -1.65
N LEU A 743 -17.42 -9.27 -1.94
CA LEU A 743 -16.61 -10.00 -2.93
C LEU A 743 -16.66 -9.34 -4.31
N GLY A 744 -17.85 -8.93 -4.75
CA GLY A 744 -18.07 -8.23 -6.02
C GLY A 744 -17.81 -6.72 -5.97
N SER A 745 -17.44 -6.16 -4.81
CA SER A 745 -17.21 -4.72 -4.63
C SER A 745 -15.78 -4.26 -4.92
N CYS A 746 -14.82 -5.19 -4.92
CA CYS A 746 -13.41 -4.90 -5.14
C CYS A 746 -13.12 -4.70 -6.64
N ASP A 747 -12.91 -3.45 -7.04
CA ASP A 747 -12.37 -3.10 -8.36
C ASP A 747 -10.88 -3.44 -8.43
N TRP A 748 -10.58 -4.71 -8.75
CA TRP A 748 -9.21 -5.21 -8.89
C TRP A 748 -8.42 -4.43 -9.95
N ARG A 749 -9.07 -3.98 -11.03
CA ARG A 749 -8.40 -3.25 -12.12
C ARG A 749 -8.01 -1.84 -11.68
N GLY A 750 -8.94 -1.11 -11.06
CA GLY A 750 -8.74 0.25 -10.54
C GLY A 750 -7.95 0.35 -9.23
N MET A 751 -7.52 -0.77 -8.64
CA MET A 751 -6.72 -0.81 -7.41
C MET A 751 -5.47 0.09 -7.49
N ARG A 752 -5.25 0.88 -6.44
CA ARG A 752 -4.18 1.88 -6.31
C ARG A 752 -3.09 1.42 -5.35
N PHE A 753 -1.84 1.78 -5.64
CA PHE A 753 -0.64 1.29 -4.96
C PHE A 753 0.17 2.45 -4.37
N ASN A 754 -0.20 2.87 -3.17
CA ASN A 754 0.35 4.08 -2.53
C ASN A 754 1.67 3.84 -1.75
N ASP A 755 2.29 2.65 -1.86
CA ASP A 755 3.58 2.32 -1.25
C ASP A 755 4.68 3.32 -1.72
N ASP A 756 5.31 4.01 -0.77
CA ASP A 756 6.46 4.91 -1.00
C ASP A 756 7.76 4.11 -1.08
N LEU A 757 8.15 3.72 -2.29
CA LEU A 757 9.33 2.92 -2.55
C LEU A 757 10.66 3.66 -2.30
N THR A 758 10.64 4.99 -2.19
CA THR A 758 11.87 5.79 -1.95
C THR A 758 12.44 5.60 -0.54
N THR A 759 11.59 5.21 0.41
CA THR A 759 11.97 4.90 1.80
C THR A 759 12.63 3.52 1.97
N ARG A 760 12.68 2.68 0.94
CA ARG A 760 13.32 1.36 1.02
C ARG A 760 14.84 1.46 0.94
N LEU A 761 15.52 0.74 1.83
CA LEU A 761 16.97 0.60 1.80
C LEU A 761 17.44 -0.19 0.57
N PRO A 762 18.66 0.08 0.03
CA PRO A 762 19.11 -0.57 -1.22
C PRO A 762 19.18 -2.10 -1.14
N TRP A 763 19.48 -2.64 0.05
CA TRP A 763 19.57 -4.08 0.30
C TRP A 763 18.20 -4.76 0.57
N LEU A 764 17.10 -3.99 0.61
CA LEU A 764 15.76 -4.48 0.92
C LEU A 764 14.80 -4.28 -0.29
N PRO A 765 14.89 -5.13 -1.33
CA PRO A 765 13.99 -5.06 -2.49
C PRO A 765 12.51 -5.11 -2.10
N PRO A 766 11.60 -4.48 -2.87
CA PRO A 766 10.20 -4.84 -2.82
C PRO A 766 10.06 -6.29 -3.26
N VAL A 767 9.31 -7.07 -2.49
CA VAL A 767 9.12 -8.49 -2.75
C VAL A 767 7.89 -8.68 -3.63
N GLU A 768 8.05 -9.40 -4.73
CA GLU A 768 6.96 -9.86 -5.58
C GLU A 768 6.24 -11.03 -4.89
N GLY A 769 4.92 -10.89 -4.66
CA GLY A 769 4.09 -11.92 -4.04
C GLY A 769 3.45 -11.51 -2.70
N PRO A 770 2.92 -12.47 -1.93
CA PRO A 770 2.15 -12.19 -0.71
C PRO A 770 2.99 -11.60 0.41
N ARG A 771 2.50 -10.49 0.99
CA ARG A 771 3.20 -9.76 2.06
C ARG A 771 3.47 -10.61 3.31
N HIS A 772 2.58 -11.55 3.66
CA HIS A 772 2.82 -12.48 4.77
C HIS A 772 3.97 -13.48 4.53
N LEU A 773 4.43 -13.68 3.28
CA LEU A 773 5.55 -14.56 2.94
C LEU A 773 6.88 -13.79 2.80
N MET A 774 6.89 -12.47 2.99
CA MET A 774 8.03 -11.60 2.67
C MET A 774 9.36 -12.03 3.31
N ILE A 775 9.34 -12.54 4.54
CA ILE A 775 10.56 -13.01 5.23
C ILE A 775 11.17 -14.20 4.49
N MET A 776 10.37 -15.22 4.19
CA MET A 776 10.85 -16.40 3.43
C MET A 776 11.29 -16.00 2.03
N LEU A 777 10.47 -15.21 1.31
CA LEU A 777 10.78 -14.75 -0.05
C LEU A 777 12.09 -13.95 -0.12
N TRP A 778 12.39 -13.11 0.88
CA TRP A 778 13.67 -12.39 0.94
C TRP A 778 14.86 -13.36 1.10
N TRP A 779 14.75 -14.34 2.00
CA TRP A 779 15.78 -15.36 2.23
C TRP A 779 15.97 -16.29 1.01
N GLU A 780 14.87 -16.70 0.36
CA GLU A 780 14.87 -17.52 -0.87
C GLU A 780 15.47 -16.75 -2.06
N GLN A 781 15.18 -15.44 -2.20
CA GLN A 781 15.74 -14.60 -3.24
C GLN A 781 17.27 -14.48 -3.12
N GLN A 782 17.85 -14.44 -1.91
CA GLN A 782 19.32 -14.44 -1.74
C GLN A 782 19.97 -15.74 -2.24
N GLN A 783 19.24 -16.86 -2.26
CA GLN A 783 19.74 -18.16 -2.72
C GLN A 783 19.67 -18.27 -4.25
N GLN A 784 18.59 -17.80 -4.87
CA GLN A 784 18.29 -18.04 -6.30
C GLN A 784 19.14 -17.23 -7.31
N GLN A 785 19.86 -16.18 -6.88
CA GLN A 785 20.63 -15.27 -7.76
C GLN A 785 21.85 -15.89 -8.51
N GLN A 786 21.94 -17.21 -8.66
CA GLN A 786 22.98 -17.88 -9.48
C GLN A 786 22.51 -18.29 -10.89
N HIS A 787 21.22 -18.56 -11.13
CA HIS A 787 20.79 -19.18 -12.40
C HIS A 787 20.68 -18.22 -13.61
N GLY A 788 20.78 -16.90 -13.40
CA GLY A 788 20.68 -15.89 -14.47
C GLY A 788 21.91 -15.75 -15.39
N ALA A 789 22.99 -16.50 -15.16
CA ALA A 789 24.21 -16.42 -15.97
C ALA A 789 24.21 -17.35 -17.21
N GLY A 790 23.16 -18.15 -17.41
CA GLY A 790 23.14 -19.25 -18.39
C GLY A 790 22.14 -19.13 -19.55
N SER A 791 21.21 -18.17 -19.55
CA SER A 791 20.27 -17.94 -20.65
C SER A 791 20.61 -16.65 -21.42
N SER A 792 20.68 -16.77 -22.75
CA SER A 792 21.16 -15.73 -23.66
C SER A 792 20.18 -14.59 -23.95
N SER A 793 19.34 -14.21 -22.98
CA SER A 793 18.56 -12.97 -23.01
C SER A 793 19.39 -11.84 -22.40
N SER A 794 19.65 -10.79 -23.18
CA SER A 794 20.64 -9.73 -22.94
C SER A 794 20.25 -8.73 -21.84
N SER A 795 20.00 -9.20 -20.62
CA SER A 795 19.56 -8.39 -19.47
C SER A 795 20.19 -8.81 -18.14
N SER A 796 21.44 -9.30 -18.17
CA SER A 796 22.21 -9.69 -16.98
C SER A 796 22.81 -8.51 -16.19
N GLU A 797 22.10 -7.37 -16.15
CA GLU A 797 22.43 -6.31 -15.20
C GLU A 797 21.74 -6.56 -13.85
N PRO A 798 22.39 -6.25 -12.71
CA PRO A 798 21.73 -6.29 -11.43
C PRO A 798 20.64 -5.21 -11.38
N GLN A 799 19.37 -5.64 -11.45
CA GLN A 799 18.15 -4.83 -11.27
C GLN A 799 18.00 -4.24 -9.85
N SER A 800 19.07 -4.21 -9.04
CA SER A 800 19.08 -4.22 -7.58
C SER A 800 18.62 -2.93 -6.89
N CYS A 801 18.20 -1.91 -7.65
CA CYS A 801 17.78 -0.62 -7.12
C CYS A 801 16.60 0.00 -7.91
N TRP A 802 15.89 -0.75 -8.77
CA TRP A 802 14.92 -0.11 -9.70
C TRP A 802 13.84 0.70 -8.99
N TRP A 803 13.41 0.24 -7.82
CA TRP A 803 12.41 0.88 -6.97
C TRP A 803 12.89 2.19 -6.34
N GLN A 804 14.20 2.38 -6.19
CA GLN A 804 14.77 3.62 -5.66
C GLN A 804 14.81 4.75 -6.70
N ARG A 805 14.49 4.44 -7.96
CA ARG A 805 14.38 5.40 -9.08
C ARG A 805 12.99 6.02 -9.19
N VAL A 806 11.98 5.36 -8.63
CA VAL A 806 10.57 5.73 -8.79
C VAL A 806 10.01 6.27 -7.48
N ALA A 807 9.29 7.38 -7.56
CA ALA A 807 8.73 8.04 -6.38
C ALA A 807 7.61 7.22 -5.69
N ALA A 808 6.96 6.32 -6.43
CA ALA A 808 5.86 5.50 -5.94
C ALA A 808 5.77 4.17 -6.70
N ALA A 809 5.10 3.17 -6.10
CA ALA A 809 4.80 1.89 -6.75
C ALA A 809 3.91 2.01 -8.00
N GLU A 810 3.25 3.16 -8.23
CA GLU A 810 2.43 3.45 -9.41
C GLU A 810 3.19 4.04 -10.61
N ALA A 811 4.51 4.14 -10.55
CA ALA A 811 5.28 4.63 -11.68
C ALA A 811 5.08 3.78 -12.95
N ASP A 812 5.09 4.46 -14.09
CA ASP A 812 4.82 3.89 -15.42
C ASP A 812 6.08 3.25 -16.00
N VAL A 813 6.57 2.20 -15.32
CA VAL A 813 7.75 1.42 -15.71
C VAL A 813 7.46 -0.07 -15.54
N GLN A 814 7.93 -0.90 -16.48
CA GLN A 814 7.65 -2.34 -16.50
C GLN A 814 7.89 -3.06 -15.15
N PRO A 815 8.98 -2.84 -14.38
CA PRO A 815 9.15 -3.51 -13.08
C PRO A 815 8.11 -3.09 -12.04
N ALA A 816 7.63 -1.84 -12.09
CA ALA A 816 6.56 -1.37 -11.21
C ALA A 816 5.20 -1.94 -11.62
N GLU A 817 4.94 -2.14 -12.91
CA GLU A 817 3.76 -2.85 -13.39
C GLU A 817 3.75 -4.32 -12.97
N GLN A 818 4.90 -5.01 -13.10
CA GLN A 818 5.09 -6.39 -12.64
C GLN A 818 4.85 -6.51 -11.12
N LEU A 819 5.44 -5.62 -10.32
CA LEU A 819 5.21 -5.56 -8.87
C LEU A 819 3.72 -5.33 -8.55
N ARG A 820 3.06 -4.37 -9.22
CA ARG A 820 1.62 -4.09 -9.04
C ARG A 820 0.74 -5.28 -9.43
N ALA A 821 1.09 -6.01 -10.50
CA ALA A 821 0.38 -7.22 -10.92
C ALA A 821 0.51 -8.34 -9.87
N ALA A 822 1.73 -8.61 -9.40
CA ALA A 822 1.99 -9.61 -8.35
C ALA A 822 1.29 -9.25 -7.02
N MET A 823 1.32 -7.98 -6.61
CA MET A 823 0.63 -7.50 -5.41
C MET A 823 -0.90 -7.60 -5.54
N ARG A 824 -1.46 -7.24 -6.70
CA ARG A 824 -2.90 -7.39 -6.98
C ARG A 824 -3.35 -8.84 -6.85
N ALA A 825 -2.63 -9.75 -7.50
CA ALA A 825 -2.90 -11.19 -7.43
C ALA A 825 -2.79 -11.72 -5.99
N ALA A 826 -1.78 -11.32 -5.24
CA ALA A 826 -1.63 -11.70 -3.84
C ALA A 826 -2.71 -11.11 -2.91
N ALA A 827 -3.16 -9.87 -3.15
CA ALA A 827 -4.29 -9.27 -2.44
C ALA A 827 -5.60 -10.03 -2.75
N GLN A 828 -5.81 -10.43 -4.00
CA GLN A 828 -6.95 -11.26 -4.41
C GLN A 828 -6.92 -12.64 -3.73
N GLN A 829 -5.76 -13.30 -3.67
CA GLN A 829 -5.57 -14.54 -2.90
C GLN A 829 -6.04 -14.35 -1.44
N ARG A 830 -5.46 -13.37 -0.71
CA ARG A 830 -5.78 -13.15 0.71
C ARG A 830 -7.22 -12.72 0.94
N TRP A 831 -7.83 -11.97 0.02
CA TRP A 831 -9.23 -11.56 0.09
C TRP A 831 -10.21 -12.73 -0.11
N LEU A 832 -9.86 -13.72 -0.95
CA LEU A 832 -10.70 -14.89 -1.19
C LEU A 832 -10.63 -15.93 -0.05
N LEU A 833 -9.50 -16.03 0.66
CA LEU A 833 -9.28 -17.04 1.71
C LEU A 833 -10.37 -17.09 2.81
N PRO A 834 -10.84 -15.97 3.42
CA PRO A 834 -11.94 -15.99 4.39
C PRO A 834 -13.20 -16.65 3.84
N HIS A 835 -13.52 -16.40 2.56
CA HIS A 835 -14.73 -16.89 1.91
C HIS A 835 -14.61 -18.35 1.49
N LEU A 836 -13.45 -18.76 0.97
CA LEU A 836 -13.12 -20.16 0.69
C LEU A 836 -13.18 -21.01 1.97
N LEU A 837 -12.61 -20.51 3.08
CA LEU A 837 -12.63 -21.19 4.37
C LEU A 837 -14.05 -21.26 4.96
N ALA A 838 -14.85 -20.19 4.85
CA ALA A 838 -16.26 -20.22 5.22
C ALA A 838 -17.03 -21.27 4.42
N ALA A 839 -16.93 -21.25 3.09
CA ALA A 839 -17.62 -22.17 2.19
C ALA A 839 -17.19 -23.64 2.41
N ALA A 840 -15.91 -23.89 2.67
CA ALA A 840 -15.38 -25.22 3.00
C ALA A 840 -16.00 -25.81 4.29
N LEU A 841 -16.34 -24.96 5.27
CA LEU A 841 -16.87 -25.34 6.58
C LEU A 841 -18.41 -25.30 6.68
N GLN A 842 -19.08 -24.44 5.91
CA GLN A 842 -20.54 -24.19 6.00
C GLN A 842 -21.38 -25.46 5.79
N THR A 843 -21.05 -26.27 4.77
CA THR A 843 -21.79 -27.49 4.41
C THR A 843 -21.80 -28.55 5.51
N ALA A 844 -20.77 -28.59 6.35
CA ALA A 844 -20.71 -29.44 7.53
C ALA A 844 -21.53 -28.86 8.70
N ALA A 845 -21.49 -27.54 8.91
CA ALA A 845 -22.23 -26.85 9.96
C ALA A 845 -23.76 -26.90 9.76
N ASP A 846 -24.24 -26.67 8.53
CA ASP A 846 -25.68 -26.67 8.20
C ASP A 846 -26.33 -28.05 8.38
N ARG A 847 -25.54 -29.14 8.22
CA ARG A 847 -26.01 -30.50 8.52
C ARG A 847 -26.25 -30.69 10.01
N MET A 848 -25.45 -30.06 10.87
CA MET A 848 -25.58 -30.16 12.35
C MET A 848 -26.79 -29.38 12.89
N SER A 849 -27.12 -28.21 12.33
CA SER A 849 -28.24 -27.39 12.79
C SER A 849 -29.62 -27.96 12.40
N SER A 850 -29.68 -28.86 11.40
CA SER A 850 -30.91 -29.52 10.93
C SER A 850 -31.59 -30.50 11.92
N GLY A 851 -31.18 -30.49 13.21
CA GLY A 851 -31.78 -31.30 14.28
C GLY A 851 -33.19 -30.86 14.72
N GLY A 852 -33.69 -29.71 14.26
CA GLY A 852 -35.01 -29.19 14.62
C GLY A 852 -35.85 -28.77 13.42
N GLY A 853 -36.83 -29.61 13.03
CA GLY A 853 -38.08 -29.21 12.34
C GLY A 853 -38.01 -28.72 10.88
N ALA A 854 -36.91 -28.13 10.41
CA ALA A 854 -36.83 -27.53 9.08
C ALA A 854 -36.07 -28.42 8.08
N ALA A 855 -36.80 -29.06 7.17
CA ALA A 855 -36.21 -29.65 5.97
C ALA A 855 -35.75 -28.55 5.02
N GLY A 856 -34.49 -28.11 5.15
CA GLY A 856 -33.84 -27.23 4.18
C GLY A 856 -33.93 -27.85 2.77
N LYS A 857 -34.38 -27.06 1.79
CA LYS A 857 -34.61 -27.57 0.43
C LYS A 857 -33.29 -28.06 -0.17
N PRO A 858 -33.24 -29.22 -0.85
CA PRO A 858 -31.99 -29.75 -1.43
C PRO A 858 -31.32 -28.77 -2.41
N GLN A 859 -32.13 -27.93 -3.08
CA GLN A 859 -31.69 -26.84 -3.94
C GLN A 859 -30.75 -25.83 -3.25
N GLN A 860 -30.93 -25.59 -1.95
CA GLN A 860 -30.13 -24.64 -1.18
C GLN A 860 -28.75 -25.21 -0.80
N GLN A 861 -28.65 -26.53 -0.59
CA GLN A 861 -27.37 -27.21 -0.34
C GLN A 861 -26.56 -27.38 -1.63
N GLN A 862 -27.23 -27.59 -2.77
CA GLN A 862 -26.55 -27.66 -4.07
C GLN A 862 -26.01 -26.29 -4.51
N GLN A 863 -26.71 -25.20 -4.20
CA GLN A 863 -26.20 -23.83 -4.39
C GLN A 863 -24.93 -23.52 -3.57
N GLN A 864 -24.73 -24.16 -2.42
CA GLN A 864 -23.56 -23.93 -1.56
C GLN A 864 -22.28 -24.60 -2.09
N ALA A 865 -22.37 -25.82 -2.63
CA ALA A 865 -21.20 -26.48 -3.23
C ALA A 865 -20.79 -25.82 -4.56
N VAL A 866 -21.77 -25.35 -5.34
CA VAL A 866 -21.52 -24.48 -6.50
C VAL A 866 -20.73 -23.23 -6.07
N ALA A 867 -21.11 -22.57 -4.98
CA ALA A 867 -20.41 -21.39 -4.47
C ALA A 867 -18.94 -21.64 -4.05
N LEU A 868 -18.53 -22.85 -3.64
CA LEU A 868 -17.11 -23.14 -3.36
C LEU A 868 -16.29 -23.26 -4.65
N LEU A 869 -16.84 -23.92 -5.68
CA LEU A 869 -16.20 -24.03 -6.99
C LEU A 869 -16.13 -22.66 -7.70
N ASP A 870 -17.19 -21.86 -7.59
CA ASP A 870 -17.24 -20.47 -8.09
C ASP A 870 -16.18 -19.56 -7.45
N LEU A 871 -15.80 -19.81 -6.18
CA LEU A 871 -14.73 -19.09 -5.48
C LEU A 871 -13.33 -19.66 -5.78
N LEU A 872 -13.22 -20.94 -6.14
CA LEU A 872 -11.95 -21.60 -6.45
C LEU A 872 -11.37 -21.15 -7.79
N GLN A 873 -12.21 -20.88 -8.81
CA GLN A 873 -11.75 -20.40 -10.11
C GLN A 873 -11.01 -19.04 -10.03
N PRO A 874 -11.55 -17.96 -9.43
CA PRO A 874 -10.82 -16.70 -9.28
C PRO A 874 -9.63 -16.80 -8.30
N TYR A 875 -9.59 -17.82 -7.43
CA TYR A 875 -8.40 -18.14 -6.64
C TYR A 875 -7.31 -18.81 -7.49
N ALA A 876 -7.67 -19.72 -8.39
CA ALA A 876 -6.77 -20.33 -9.38
C ALA A 876 -6.15 -19.28 -10.31
N GLU A 877 -6.97 -18.36 -10.83
CA GLU A 877 -6.54 -17.21 -11.64
C GLU A 877 -5.52 -16.35 -10.89
N SER A 878 -5.78 -16.07 -9.60
CA SER A 878 -4.84 -15.32 -8.74
C SER A 878 -3.52 -16.05 -8.45
N LEU A 879 -3.44 -17.36 -8.70
CA LEU A 879 -2.20 -18.17 -8.63
C LEU A 879 -1.47 -18.32 -9.97
N GLY A 880 -2.06 -17.81 -11.06
CA GLY A 880 -1.56 -17.89 -12.43
C GLY A 880 -2.13 -19.03 -13.28
N CYS A 881 -3.22 -19.67 -12.86
CA CYS A 881 -3.88 -20.76 -13.60
C CYS A 881 -5.09 -20.22 -14.38
N SER A 882 -5.26 -20.62 -15.64
CA SER A 882 -6.45 -20.30 -16.44
C SER A 882 -7.68 -21.14 -16.05
N SER A 883 -7.46 -22.32 -15.47
CA SER A 883 -8.52 -23.27 -15.12
C SER A 883 -8.25 -24.03 -13.82
N LEU A 884 -9.31 -24.58 -13.22
CA LEU A 884 -9.21 -25.52 -12.09
C LEU A 884 -8.36 -26.77 -12.43
N GLN A 885 -8.33 -27.21 -13.69
CA GLN A 885 -7.54 -28.36 -14.12
C GLN A 885 -6.04 -28.03 -14.15
N GLU A 886 -5.66 -26.82 -14.60
CA GLU A 886 -4.29 -26.32 -14.48
C GLU A 886 -3.88 -26.17 -13.01
N LEU A 887 -4.78 -25.70 -12.13
CA LEU A 887 -4.51 -25.64 -10.69
C LEU A 887 -4.26 -27.04 -10.11
N GLN A 888 -5.04 -28.06 -10.50
CA GLN A 888 -4.80 -29.45 -10.10
C GLN A 888 -3.43 -29.96 -10.58
N GLN A 889 -3.04 -29.68 -11.82
CA GLN A 889 -1.73 -30.05 -12.36
C GLN A 889 -0.58 -29.33 -11.65
N MET A 890 -0.74 -28.04 -11.37
CA MET A 890 0.26 -27.21 -10.67
C MET A 890 0.44 -27.66 -9.21
N VAL A 891 -0.66 -27.97 -8.52
CA VAL A 891 -0.64 -28.53 -7.15
C VAL A 891 0.01 -29.91 -7.15
N ALA A 892 -0.33 -30.77 -8.11
CA ALA A 892 0.27 -32.10 -8.22
C ALA A 892 1.77 -32.02 -8.47
N GLY A 893 2.23 -31.31 -9.50
CA GLY A 893 3.67 -31.16 -9.79
C GLY A 893 4.42 -30.54 -8.62
N GLY A 894 4.02 -29.34 -8.18
CA GLY A 894 4.75 -28.58 -7.17
C GLY A 894 4.76 -29.17 -5.75
N LEU A 895 3.92 -30.16 -5.45
CA LEU A 895 3.91 -30.89 -4.15
C LEU A 895 4.34 -32.36 -4.26
N THR A 896 4.47 -32.94 -5.46
CA THR A 896 4.87 -34.35 -5.65
C THR A 896 6.20 -34.54 -6.38
N ASP A 897 6.71 -33.50 -7.07
CA ASP A 897 8.07 -33.53 -7.62
C ASP A 897 9.10 -33.66 -6.48
N GLY A 898 9.64 -34.86 -6.33
CA GLY A 898 10.56 -35.24 -5.25
C GLY A 898 11.95 -34.59 -5.33
N SER A 899 12.20 -33.75 -6.34
CA SER A 899 13.32 -32.83 -6.35
C SER A 899 13.03 -31.66 -5.41
N GLY A 900 13.68 -31.63 -4.24
CA GLY A 900 13.52 -30.59 -3.20
C GLY A 900 14.04 -29.19 -3.58
N GLY A 901 13.77 -28.72 -4.80
CA GLY A 901 14.19 -27.42 -5.34
C GLY A 901 13.10 -26.35 -5.37
N HIS A 902 11.88 -26.65 -4.95
CA HIS A 902 10.81 -25.64 -4.81
C HIS A 902 10.92 -24.88 -3.48
N ALA A 903 10.74 -23.56 -3.58
CA ALA A 903 10.70 -22.64 -2.45
C ALA A 903 9.55 -22.96 -1.48
N ALA A 904 9.82 -22.86 -0.18
CA ALA A 904 8.86 -23.12 0.90
C ALA A 904 7.66 -22.17 0.82
N SER A 905 7.89 -20.91 0.45
CA SER A 905 6.85 -19.91 0.21
C SER A 905 5.81 -20.36 -0.83
N ARG A 906 6.26 -20.96 -1.95
CA ARG A 906 5.38 -21.48 -3.01
C ARG A 906 4.66 -22.75 -2.56
N GLN A 907 5.34 -23.65 -1.86
CA GLN A 907 4.74 -24.87 -1.32
C GLN A 907 3.61 -24.58 -0.32
N LEU A 908 3.73 -23.54 0.52
CA LEU A 908 2.64 -23.09 1.40
C LEU A 908 1.40 -22.61 0.62
N GLN A 909 1.58 -21.84 -0.47
CA GLN A 909 0.46 -21.43 -1.33
C GLN A 909 -0.25 -22.65 -1.96
N LEU A 910 0.54 -23.61 -2.47
CA LEU A 910 0.02 -24.81 -3.11
C LEU A 910 -0.66 -25.75 -2.10
N LEU A 911 -0.14 -25.88 -0.87
CA LEU A 911 -0.79 -26.63 0.20
C LEU A 911 -2.18 -26.06 0.51
N ASN A 912 -2.30 -24.73 0.64
CA ASN A 912 -3.59 -24.09 0.86
C ASN A 912 -4.57 -24.36 -0.30
N ALA A 913 -4.10 -24.30 -1.55
CA ALA A 913 -4.91 -24.65 -2.72
C ALA A 913 -5.37 -26.13 -2.68
N ALA A 914 -4.47 -27.06 -2.35
CA ALA A 914 -4.77 -28.49 -2.23
C ALA A 914 -5.83 -28.78 -1.14
N VAL A 915 -5.78 -28.07 -0.01
CA VAL A 915 -6.79 -28.18 1.06
C VAL A 915 -8.18 -27.76 0.59
N PHE A 916 -8.30 -26.69 -0.22
CA PHE A 916 -9.61 -26.28 -0.78
C PHE A 916 -10.09 -27.18 -1.92
N GLN A 917 -9.19 -27.75 -2.73
CA GLN A 917 -9.55 -28.80 -3.72
C GLN A 917 -10.08 -30.06 -3.03
N LEU A 918 -9.41 -30.51 -1.97
CA LEU A 918 -9.90 -31.61 -1.12
C LEU A 918 -11.27 -31.26 -0.49
N ALA A 919 -11.46 -30.02 -0.02
CA ALA A 919 -12.73 -29.56 0.51
C ALA A 919 -13.88 -29.68 -0.51
N ALA A 920 -13.64 -29.27 -1.76
CA ALA A 920 -14.64 -29.38 -2.83
C ALA A 920 -15.00 -30.84 -3.13
N ALA A 921 -14.00 -31.73 -3.27
CA ALA A 921 -14.24 -33.16 -3.50
C ALA A 921 -15.02 -33.83 -2.34
N VAL A 922 -14.67 -33.50 -1.09
CA VAL A 922 -15.39 -34.01 0.10
C VAL A 922 -16.84 -33.48 0.15
N GLN A 923 -17.08 -32.24 -0.26
CA GLN A 923 -18.44 -31.68 -0.33
C GLN A 923 -19.28 -32.35 -1.42
N GLU A 924 -18.70 -32.59 -2.59
CA GLU A 924 -19.36 -33.30 -3.69
C GLU A 924 -19.78 -34.72 -3.26
N GLU A 925 -18.90 -35.47 -2.59
CA GLU A 925 -19.23 -36.80 -2.06
C GLU A 925 -20.26 -36.78 -0.93
N LEU A 926 -20.16 -35.81 -0.02
CA LEU A 926 -21.16 -35.64 1.03
C LEU A 926 -22.55 -35.36 0.45
N LEU A 927 -22.64 -34.72 -0.72
CA LEU A 927 -23.89 -34.47 -1.45
C LEU A 927 -24.33 -35.69 -2.29
N SER A 928 -23.41 -36.36 -3.00
CA SER A 928 -23.67 -37.56 -3.81
C SER A 928 -24.42 -38.62 -2.99
N ALA A 929 -23.93 -38.89 -1.78
CA ALA A 929 -24.44 -39.85 -0.81
C ALA A 929 -25.85 -39.56 -0.25
N SER A 930 -26.45 -38.42 -0.63
CA SER A 930 -27.81 -38.01 -0.24
C SER A 930 -28.85 -38.16 -1.37
N SER A 931 -28.41 -38.27 -2.62
CA SER A 931 -29.28 -38.42 -3.80
C SER A 931 -29.40 -39.89 -4.23
N SER A 932 -30.60 -40.38 -4.48
CA SER A 932 -30.85 -41.80 -4.78
C SER A 932 -30.70 -42.16 -6.28
N SER A 933 -29.87 -41.42 -7.04
CA SER A 933 -29.91 -41.46 -8.51
C SER A 933 -28.59 -41.15 -9.24
N GLY A 934 -27.43 -41.35 -8.62
CA GLY A 934 -26.13 -40.97 -9.23
C GLY A 934 -25.01 -42.00 -9.03
N GLY A 935 -24.86 -42.95 -9.96
CA GLY A 935 -23.74 -43.90 -9.95
C GLY A 935 -22.46 -43.41 -10.64
N ALA A 936 -22.58 -42.51 -11.62
CA ALA A 936 -21.43 -42.05 -12.42
C ALA A 936 -20.64 -40.90 -11.76
N ALA A 937 -21.34 -39.93 -11.14
CA ALA A 937 -20.71 -38.76 -10.53
C ALA A 937 -19.95 -39.09 -9.22
N ALA A 938 -20.40 -40.09 -8.45
CA ALA A 938 -19.67 -40.58 -7.28
C ALA A 938 -18.32 -41.22 -7.67
N GLY A 939 -18.24 -41.91 -8.80
CA GLY A 939 -16.98 -42.49 -9.28
C GLY A 939 -15.90 -41.43 -9.58
N THR A 940 -16.29 -40.24 -10.05
CA THR A 940 -15.35 -39.15 -10.35
C THR A 940 -14.93 -38.36 -9.11
N ALA A 941 -15.83 -38.15 -8.16
CA ALA A 941 -15.53 -37.38 -6.94
C ALA A 941 -14.59 -38.14 -5.99
N ALA A 942 -14.76 -39.47 -5.82
CA ALA A 942 -13.85 -40.31 -5.05
C ALA A 942 -12.40 -40.28 -5.59
N VAL A 943 -12.22 -40.34 -6.92
CA VAL A 943 -10.90 -40.23 -7.57
C VAL A 943 -10.28 -38.85 -7.35
N SER A 944 -11.07 -37.78 -7.47
CA SER A 944 -10.63 -36.40 -7.20
C SER A 944 -10.22 -36.20 -5.72
N CYS A 945 -10.99 -36.78 -4.78
CA CYS A 945 -10.67 -36.76 -3.36
C CYS A 945 -9.34 -37.46 -3.08
N LYS A 946 -9.10 -38.64 -3.68
CA LYS A 946 -7.86 -39.41 -3.53
C LYS A 946 -6.63 -38.66 -4.07
N GLN A 947 -6.74 -38.06 -5.25
CA GLN A 947 -5.67 -37.25 -5.84
C GLN A 947 -5.35 -36.02 -4.96
N SER A 948 -6.39 -35.31 -4.51
CA SER A 948 -6.23 -34.12 -3.66
C SER A 948 -5.65 -34.47 -2.28
N ALA A 949 -6.10 -35.57 -1.66
CA ALA A 949 -5.58 -36.08 -0.40
C ALA A 949 -4.09 -36.43 -0.51
N SER A 950 -3.69 -37.14 -1.56
CA SER A 950 -2.27 -37.45 -1.84
C SER A 950 -1.41 -36.18 -1.93
N CYS A 951 -1.89 -35.15 -2.64
CA CYS A 951 -1.17 -33.87 -2.75
C CYS A 951 -1.02 -33.16 -1.40
N VAL A 952 -2.07 -33.16 -0.56
CA VAL A 952 -2.01 -32.60 0.80
C VAL A 952 -1.02 -33.38 1.68
N VAL A 953 -1.02 -34.71 1.61
CA VAL A 953 -0.08 -35.58 2.34
C VAL A 953 1.37 -35.30 1.92
N SER A 954 1.66 -35.27 0.62
CA SER A 954 3.00 -35.00 0.10
C SER A 954 3.48 -33.59 0.45
N GLY A 955 2.63 -32.57 0.29
CA GLY A 955 2.96 -31.19 0.65
C GLY A 955 3.24 -31.01 2.14
N LEU A 956 2.45 -31.64 3.03
CA LEU A 956 2.71 -31.64 4.47
C LEU A 956 4.04 -32.32 4.81
N GLN A 957 4.39 -33.43 4.15
CA GLN A 957 5.66 -34.13 4.38
C GLN A 957 6.86 -33.28 3.92
N GLN A 958 6.79 -32.65 2.73
CA GLN A 958 7.84 -31.78 2.23
C GLN A 958 8.05 -30.56 3.14
N LEU A 959 6.97 -29.85 3.51
CA LEU A 959 7.02 -28.69 4.39
C LEU A 959 7.46 -29.07 5.82
N GLN A 960 7.06 -30.25 6.34
CA GLN A 960 7.57 -30.80 7.59
C GLN A 960 9.09 -31.00 7.51
N GLN A 961 9.60 -31.62 6.44
CA GLN A 961 11.03 -31.88 6.27
C GLN A 961 11.82 -30.57 6.21
N GLN A 962 11.39 -29.60 5.41
CA GLN A 962 12.03 -28.27 5.32
C GLN A 962 12.01 -27.53 6.66
N ALA A 963 10.86 -27.48 7.35
CA ALA A 963 10.74 -26.81 8.65
C ALA A 963 11.62 -27.49 9.72
N CYS A 964 11.60 -28.82 9.79
CA CYS A 964 12.42 -29.57 10.73
C CYS A 964 13.91 -29.44 10.42
N ALA A 965 14.31 -29.45 9.14
CA ALA A 965 15.69 -29.25 8.71
C ALA A 965 16.17 -27.84 9.06
N GLY A 966 15.40 -26.79 8.76
CA GLY A 966 15.75 -25.40 9.10
C GLY A 966 15.90 -25.17 10.61
N LEU A 967 15.02 -25.79 11.42
CA LEU A 967 15.12 -25.75 12.89
C LEU A 967 16.32 -26.55 13.44
N GLN A 968 16.72 -27.65 12.80
CA GLN A 968 17.85 -28.47 13.23
C GLN A 968 19.20 -27.87 12.80
N ALA A 969 19.30 -27.42 11.56
CA ALA A 969 20.46 -26.76 10.97
C ALA A 969 20.98 -25.58 11.81
N ALA A 970 20.04 -24.74 12.24
CA ALA A 970 20.35 -23.52 12.97
C ALA A 970 20.75 -23.75 14.43
N ALA A 971 20.55 -24.95 14.99
CA ALA A 971 21.07 -25.31 16.31
C ALA A 971 22.62 -25.34 16.36
N ALA A 972 23.29 -25.38 15.19
CA ALA A 972 24.75 -25.41 15.10
C ALA A 972 25.42 -24.03 15.29
N PHE A 973 24.69 -22.91 15.19
CA PHE A 973 25.25 -21.57 15.37
C PHE A 973 25.14 -21.12 16.83
N ALA A 974 26.21 -21.34 17.61
CA ALA A 974 26.35 -21.02 19.04
C ALA A 974 25.28 -21.63 20.00
N GLY A 975 24.27 -22.34 19.46
CA GLY A 975 23.20 -23.00 20.20
C GLY A 975 21.97 -22.14 20.54
N ALA A 976 21.85 -20.90 20.03
CA ALA A 976 20.81 -19.96 20.51
C ALA A 976 19.99 -19.16 19.49
N LEU A 977 20.46 -18.91 18.25
CA LEU A 977 19.73 -18.06 17.30
C LEU A 977 19.43 -18.78 15.97
N LEU A 978 18.16 -18.72 15.57
CA LEU A 978 17.60 -19.30 14.36
C LEU A 978 17.51 -18.25 13.22
N PRO A 979 17.61 -18.65 11.95
CA PRO A 979 17.29 -17.78 10.83
C PRO A 979 15.78 -17.54 10.76
N GLY A 980 15.36 -16.30 10.48
CA GLY A 980 13.96 -15.91 10.54
C GLY A 980 13.04 -16.66 9.57
N HIS A 981 13.54 -17.19 8.45
CA HIS A 981 12.72 -18.01 7.54
C HIS A 981 12.28 -19.34 8.16
N ALA A 982 13.12 -19.99 8.98
CA ALA A 982 12.77 -21.24 9.65
C ALA A 982 11.72 -21.03 10.74
N LEU A 983 11.85 -19.92 11.49
CA LEU A 983 10.83 -19.46 12.44
C LEU A 983 9.52 -19.09 11.73
N SER A 984 9.60 -18.34 10.64
CA SER A 984 8.46 -17.92 9.81
C SER A 984 7.68 -19.12 9.28
N LEU A 985 8.35 -20.09 8.66
CA LEU A 985 7.74 -21.32 8.15
C LEU A 985 7.02 -22.11 9.25
N GLY A 986 7.70 -22.37 10.38
CA GLY A 986 7.10 -23.10 11.50
C GLY A 986 5.90 -22.37 12.13
N ALA A 987 5.93 -21.04 12.18
CA ALA A 987 4.83 -20.23 12.70
C ALA A 987 3.63 -20.18 11.73
N LEU A 988 3.86 -19.96 10.44
CA LEU A 988 2.81 -19.90 9.42
C LEU A 988 2.10 -21.26 9.25
N LEU A 989 2.85 -22.38 9.24
CA LEU A 989 2.27 -23.72 9.22
C LEU A 989 1.25 -23.91 10.36
N VAL A 990 1.63 -23.55 11.58
CA VAL A 990 0.81 -23.81 12.78
C VAL A 990 -0.30 -22.77 12.99
N GLN A 991 -0.21 -21.57 12.41
CA GLN A 991 -1.24 -20.53 12.54
C GLN A 991 -2.24 -20.43 11.37
N GLU A 992 -1.85 -20.89 10.18
CA GLU A 992 -2.72 -20.92 9.00
C GLU A 992 -2.94 -22.35 8.51
N SER A 993 -2.04 -22.89 7.68
CA SER A 993 -2.30 -24.12 6.89
C SER A 993 -2.73 -25.34 7.72
N CYS A 994 -1.99 -25.69 8.78
CA CYS A 994 -2.34 -26.82 9.63
C CYS A 994 -3.59 -26.54 10.49
N LEU A 995 -3.85 -25.28 10.87
CA LEU A 995 -5.03 -24.91 11.66
C LEU A 995 -6.29 -24.99 10.80
N TRP A 996 -6.27 -24.46 9.58
CA TRP A 996 -7.39 -24.52 8.65
C TRP A 996 -7.69 -25.97 8.25
N LEU A 997 -6.66 -26.78 7.94
CA LEU A 997 -6.84 -28.20 7.67
C LEU A 997 -7.43 -28.95 8.87
N LEU A 998 -6.95 -28.70 10.09
CA LEU A 998 -7.51 -29.31 11.31
C LEU A 998 -9.01 -29.00 11.47
N VAL A 999 -9.41 -27.74 11.31
CA VAL A 999 -10.80 -27.30 11.46
C VAL A 999 -11.69 -27.90 10.37
N CYS A 1000 -11.18 -28.03 9.14
CA CYS A 1000 -11.84 -28.75 8.05
C CYS A 1000 -12.06 -30.24 8.39
N LEU A 1001 -11.03 -30.96 8.84
CA LEU A 1001 -11.14 -32.37 9.24
C LEU A 1001 -12.12 -32.57 10.42
N GLU A 1002 -12.08 -31.69 11.43
CA GLU A 1002 -13.04 -31.67 12.55
C GLU A 1002 -14.49 -31.47 12.08
N ALA A 1003 -14.70 -30.66 11.03
CA ALA A 1003 -16.02 -30.42 10.44
C ALA A 1003 -16.51 -31.62 9.61
N TRP A 1004 -15.67 -32.14 8.71
CA TRP A 1004 -16.01 -33.25 7.82
C TRP A 1004 -16.29 -34.54 8.59
N SER A 1005 -15.50 -34.87 9.63
CA SER A 1005 -15.73 -36.03 10.51
C SER A 1005 -17.12 -35.99 11.16
N LYS A 1006 -17.59 -34.83 11.62
CA LYS A 1006 -18.95 -34.67 12.18
C LYS A 1006 -20.02 -34.86 11.12
N ALA A 1007 -19.83 -34.28 9.93
CA ALA A 1007 -20.78 -34.40 8.82
C ALA A 1007 -20.97 -35.87 8.39
N VAL A 1008 -19.87 -36.62 8.29
CA VAL A 1008 -19.87 -38.08 8.03
C VAL A 1008 -20.61 -38.85 9.12
N LYS A 1009 -20.28 -38.62 10.40
CA LYS A 1009 -20.94 -39.27 11.55
C LYS A 1009 -22.44 -39.03 11.55
N HIS A 1010 -22.88 -37.81 11.27
CA HIS A 1010 -24.30 -37.47 11.22
C HIS A 1010 -25.02 -38.09 10.00
N ALA A 1011 -24.36 -38.17 8.84
CA ALA A 1011 -24.90 -38.87 7.68
C ALA A 1011 -25.08 -40.38 7.94
N ARG A 1012 -24.08 -41.02 8.56
CA ARG A 1012 -24.14 -42.43 9.00
C ARG A 1012 -25.27 -42.66 10.03
N SER A 1013 -25.46 -41.75 10.99
CA SER A 1013 -26.55 -41.86 11.97
C SER A 1013 -27.94 -41.75 11.33
N LYS A 1014 -28.12 -40.81 10.38
CA LYS A 1014 -29.38 -40.68 9.60
C LYS A 1014 -29.65 -41.90 8.72
N LYS A 1015 -28.65 -42.48 8.04
CA LYS A 1015 -28.80 -43.75 7.29
C LYS A 1015 -29.21 -44.92 8.22
N LYS A 1016 -28.59 -45.05 9.40
CA LYS A 1016 -28.92 -46.10 10.39
C LYS A 1016 -30.35 -45.95 10.93
N ALA A 1017 -30.77 -44.73 11.27
CA ALA A 1017 -32.14 -44.44 11.70
C ALA A 1017 -33.16 -44.75 10.59
N LYS A 1018 -32.89 -44.33 9.34
CA LYS A 1018 -33.77 -44.62 8.19
C LYS A 1018 -33.90 -46.12 7.91
N LYS A 1019 -32.81 -46.89 8.05
CA LYS A 1019 -32.80 -48.36 7.91
C LYS A 1019 -33.60 -49.04 9.05
N GLN A 1020 -33.53 -48.52 10.26
CA GLN A 1020 -34.34 -49.00 11.39
C GLN A 1020 -35.83 -48.68 11.26
N THR A 1021 -36.21 -47.50 10.75
CA THR A 1021 -37.62 -47.18 10.47
C THR A 1021 -38.18 -47.96 9.28
N ALA A 1022 -37.37 -48.21 8.24
CA ALA A 1022 -37.78 -49.00 7.07
C ALA A 1022 -37.96 -50.50 7.39
N ALA A 1023 -37.20 -51.03 8.36
CA ALA A 1023 -37.37 -52.41 8.83
C ALA A 1023 -38.73 -52.67 9.51
N GLY A 1024 -39.49 -51.62 9.84
CA GLY A 1024 -40.88 -51.72 10.32
C GLY A 1024 -41.94 -51.90 9.23
N SER A 1025 -41.59 -51.74 7.94
CA SER A 1025 -42.49 -52.00 6.81
C SER A 1025 -42.00 -53.18 5.98
N THR A 1026 -42.76 -54.28 5.97
CA THR A 1026 -42.40 -55.53 5.29
C THR A 1026 -42.49 -55.41 3.76
N ALA A 1027 -41.35 -55.16 3.12
CA ALA A 1027 -41.11 -55.50 1.71
C ALA A 1027 -39.62 -55.84 1.53
N ALA A 1028 -39.31 -57.12 1.36
CA ALA A 1028 -37.95 -57.58 1.10
C ALA A 1028 -37.57 -57.27 -0.35
N THR A 1029 -36.83 -56.18 -0.57
CA THR A 1029 -36.22 -55.85 -1.86
C THR A 1029 -34.77 -56.33 -1.85
N ALA A 1030 -34.36 -57.07 -2.88
CA ALA A 1030 -32.99 -57.57 -3.00
C ALA A 1030 -31.98 -56.41 -3.02
N GLN A 1031 -30.87 -56.56 -2.30
CA GLN A 1031 -29.74 -55.61 -2.36
C GLN A 1031 -29.20 -55.58 -3.80
N GLN A 1032 -29.23 -54.41 -4.43
CA GLN A 1032 -28.64 -54.23 -5.75
C GLN A 1032 -27.11 -54.13 -5.65
N PRO A 1033 -26.35 -54.62 -6.64
CA PRO A 1033 -24.87 -54.55 -6.62
C PRO A 1033 -24.32 -53.11 -6.64
N SER A 1034 -25.18 -52.10 -6.90
CA SER A 1034 -24.86 -50.67 -6.78
C SER A 1034 -24.68 -50.19 -5.34
N ASP A 1035 -25.33 -50.82 -4.34
CA ASP A 1035 -25.20 -50.40 -2.94
C ASP A 1035 -23.82 -50.76 -2.37
N GLN A 1036 -23.27 -51.93 -2.73
CA GLN A 1036 -21.93 -52.35 -2.29
C GLN A 1036 -20.84 -51.43 -2.87
N THR A 1037 -20.91 -51.11 -4.17
CA THR A 1037 -19.93 -50.21 -4.80
C THR A 1037 -19.94 -48.80 -4.20
N GLN A 1038 -21.09 -48.31 -3.74
CA GLN A 1038 -21.16 -47.03 -3.00
C GLN A 1038 -20.66 -47.13 -1.54
N GLU A 1039 -20.86 -48.26 -0.85
CA GLU A 1039 -20.29 -48.47 0.48
C GLU A 1039 -18.75 -48.61 0.42
N ASP A 1040 -18.21 -49.27 -0.62
CA ASP A 1040 -16.77 -49.40 -0.87
C ASP A 1040 -16.11 -48.05 -1.22
N GLN A 1041 -16.71 -47.26 -2.13
CA GLN A 1041 -16.24 -45.90 -2.46
C GLN A 1041 -16.22 -44.98 -1.23
N ALA A 1042 -17.26 -45.03 -0.40
CA ALA A 1042 -17.32 -44.26 0.83
C ALA A 1042 -16.29 -44.73 1.89
N ALA A 1043 -15.87 -46.00 1.86
CA ALA A 1043 -14.79 -46.49 2.71
C ALA A 1043 -13.42 -45.99 2.23
N GLU A 1044 -13.17 -45.96 0.92
CA GLU A 1044 -11.95 -45.44 0.32
C GLU A 1044 -11.75 -43.95 0.64
N VAL A 1045 -12.78 -43.12 0.48
CA VAL A 1045 -12.73 -41.68 0.83
C VAL A 1045 -12.38 -41.46 2.32
N LEU A 1046 -12.91 -42.28 3.22
CA LEU A 1046 -12.61 -42.18 4.66
C LEU A 1046 -11.19 -42.66 4.99
N GLN A 1047 -10.65 -43.63 4.25
CA GLN A 1047 -9.26 -44.05 4.36
C GLN A 1047 -8.31 -42.93 3.93
N GLU A 1048 -8.64 -42.17 2.87
CA GLU A 1048 -7.84 -41.02 2.44
C GLU A 1048 -7.95 -39.82 3.40
N LEU A 1049 -9.11 -39.57 4.00
CA LEU A 1049 -9.22 -38.54 5.05
C LEU A 1049 -8.48 -38.93 6.34
N ALA A 1050 -8.38 -40.23 6.65
CA ALA A 1050 -7.52 -40.74 7.70
C ALA A 1050 -6.02 -40.63 7.35
N SER A 1051 -5.63 -40.79 6.09
CA SER A 1051 -4.23 -40.61 5.63
C SER A 1051 -3.80 -39.14 5.76
N VAL A 1052 -4.68 -38.20 5.39
CA VAL A 1052 -4.47 -36.74 5.59
C VAL A 1052 -4.39 -36.37 7.08
N GLN A 1053 -5.25 -36.94 7.93
CA GLN A 1053 -5.17 -36.75 9.39
C GLN A 1053 -3.83 -37.27 9.94
N ALA A 1054 -3.38 -38.44 9.51
CA ALA A 1054 -2.10 -39.01 9.95
C ALA A 1054 -0.89 -38.17 9.49
N ALA A 1055 -0.92 -37.62 8.27
CA ALA A 1055 0.10 -36.72 7.77
C ALA A 1055 0.13 -35.38 8.53
N LEU A 1056 -1.03 -34.83 8.88
CA LEU A 1056 -1.15 -33.64 9.73
C LEU A 1056 -0.55 -33.89 11.13
N VAL A 1057 -0.88 -35.02 11.76
CA VAL A 1057 -0.30 -35.42 13.06
C VAL A 1057 1.21 -35.59 12.96
N SER A 1058 1.72 -36.28 11.93
CA SER A 1058 3.16 -36.41 11.67
C SER A 1058 3.86 -35.05 11.55
N CYS A 1059 3.27 -34.12 10.78
CA CYS A 1059 3.79 -32.77 10.59
C CYS A 1059 3.90 -32.02 11.92
N LEU A 1060 2.83 -32.02 12.71
CA LEU A 1060 2.77 -31.37 14.02
C LEU A 1060 3.75 -32.01 15.03
N ASP A 1061 3.84 -33.34 15.07
CA ASP A 1061 4.76 -34.06 15.97
C ASP A 1061 6.22 -33.85 15.59
N GLY A 1062 6.54 -33.71 14.30
CA GLY A 1062 7.86 -33.29 13.82
C GLY A 1062 8.25 -31.89 14.30
N LEU A 1063 7.31 -30.95 14.26
CA LEU A 1063 7.50 -29.60 14.80
C LEU A 1063 7.62 -29.62 16.33
N VAL A 1064 6.78 -30.36 17.05
CA VAL A 1064 6.85 -30.54 18.51
C VAL A 1064 8.19 -31.14 18.91
N SER A 1065 8.66 -32.19 18.23
CA SER A 1065 9.96 -32.83 18.48
C SER A 1065 11.14 -31.90 18.22
N SER A 1066 11.11 -31.13 17.14
CA SER A 1066 12.20 -30.21 16.79
C SER A 1066 12.23 -28.97 17.70
N THR A 1067 11.07 -28.37 17.98
CA THR A 1067 10.97 -27.24 18.91
C THR A 1067 11.26 -27.64 20.36
N SER A 1068 10.81 -28.82 20.82
CA SER A 1068 11.13 -29.34 22.16
C SER A 1068 12.63 -29.55 22.36
N ARG A 1069 13.33 -30.10 21.36
CA ARG A 1069 14.80 -30.25 21.39
C ARG A 1069 15.52 -28.90 21.53
N LEU A 1070 15.08 -27.87 20.80
CA LEU A 1070 15.61 -26.51 20.91
C LEU A 1070 15.28 -25.87 22.27
N LEU A 1071 14.05 -26.04 22.77
CA LEU A 1071 13.59 -25.52 24.06
C LEU A 1071 14.24 -26.23 25.27
N ALA A 1072 14.83 -27.42 25.08
CA ALA A 1072 15.60 -28.12 26.09
C ALA A 1072 17.02 -27.56 26.28
N VAL A 1073 17.57 -26.82 25.31
CA VAL A 1073 18.87 -26.15 25.46
C VAL A 1073 18.75 -25.03 26.51
N PRO A 1074 19.64 -24.94 27.51
CA PRO A 1074 19.57 -23.87 28.51
C PRO A 1074 19.74 -22.49 27.88
N VAL A 1075 18.98 -21.49 28.34
CA VAL A 1075 19.15 -20.10 27.90
C VAL A 1075 20.55 -19.60 28.20
N SER A 1076 21.07 -19.91 29.40
CA SER A 1076 22.39 -19.50 29.89
C SER A 1076 23.53 -19.84 28.95
N ASP A 1077 23.49 -21.02 28.36
CA ASP A 1077 24.64 -21.60 27.65
C ASP A 1077 24.74 -20.97 26.25
N GLY A 1078 23.59 -20.82 25.59
CA GLY A 1078 23.50 -20.13 24.30
C GLY A 1078 23.65 -18.60 24.42
N GLU A 1079 23.14 -17.98 25.49
CA GLU A 1079 23.43 -16.57 25.79
C GLU A 1079 24.92 -16.36 26.06
N ALA A 1080 25.58 -17.20 26.87
CA ALA A 1080 27.01 -17.09 27.15
C ALA A 1080 27.87 -17.26 25.89
N ASN A 1081 27.55 -18.24 25.04
CA ASN A 1081 28.25 -18.44 23.76
C ASN A 1081 28.11 -17.22 22.85
N LEU A 1082 26.89 -16.73 22.61
CA LEU A 1082 26.67 -15.54 21.78
C LEU A 1082 27.32 -14.29 22.35
N LEU A 1083 27.26 -14.09 23.67
CA LEU A 1083 27.93 -12.97 24.33
C LEU A 1083 29.46 -13.05 24.16
N SER A 1084 30.05 -14.25 24.15
CA SER A 1084 31.48 -14.44 23.93
C SER A 1084 31.92 -14.27 22.46
N GLU A 1085 31.09 -14.73 21.51
CA GLU A 1085 31.33 -14.59 20.07
C GLU A 1085 31.17 -13.13 19.61
N PHE A 1086 30.19 -12.44 20.19
CA PHE A 1086 29.88 -11.04 19.90
C PHE A 1086 30.48 -10.04 20.90
N ASP A 1087 31.54 -10.43 21.64
CA ASP A 1087 32.28 -9.53 22.51
C ASP A 1087 33.27 -8.65 21.70
N PRO A 1088 33.10 -7.32 21.63
CA PRO A 1088 34.00 -6.43 20.91
C PRO A 1088 35.36 -6.28 21.61
N SER A 1089 35.55 -6.78 22.84
CA SER A 1089 36.85 -6.82 23.51
C SER A 1089 37.71 -8.02 23.08
N SER A 1090 37.09 -9.11 22.63
CA SER A 1090 37.77 -10.30 22.12
C SER A 1090 37.87 -10.32 20.58
N ASN A 1091 36.92 -9.67 19.90
CA ASN A 1091 36.79 -9.68 18.45
C ASN A 1091 37.08 -8.30 17.84
N ALA A 1092 38.31 -8.13 17.32
CA ALA A 1092 38.77 -6.88 16.69
C ALA A 1092 37.88 -6.43 15.50
N GLY A 1093 37.25 -7.36 14.78
CA GLY A 1093 36.32 -7.03 13.70
C GLY A 1093 35.03 -6.38 14.20
N LEU A 1094 34.49 -6.84 15.33
CA LEU A 1094 33.37 -6.21 16.02
C LEU A 1094 33.77 -4.89 16.67
N GLN A 1095 34.98 -4.81 17.25
CA GLN A 1095 35.52 -3.57 17.79
C GLN A 1095 35.55 -2.45 16.73
N ALA A 1096 35.96 -2.77 15.50
CA ALA A 1096 35.93 -1.84 14.38
C ALA A 1096 34.51 -1.44 13.92
N LEU A 1097 33.52 -2.32 14.08
CA LEU A 1097 32.14 -2.07 13.66
C LEU A 1097 31.33 -1.23 14.66
N VAL A 1098 31.47 -1.49 15.98
CA VAL A 1098 30.62 -0.88 17.02
C VAL A 1098 31.38 -0.19 18.16
N GLY A 1099 32.71 -0.35 18.27
CA GLY A 1099 33.51 0.16 19.38
C GLY A 1099 33.58 1.70 19.50
N TRP A 1100 33.04 2.43 18.53
CA TRP A 1100 32.90 3.89 18.55
C TRP A 1100 31.70 4.37 19.38
N GLU A 1101 30.69 3.53 19.65
CA GLU A 1101 29.53 3.88 20.48
C GLU A 1101 29.64 3.25 21.87
N THR A 1102 30.21 4.00 22.81
CA THR A 1102 30.44 3.55 24.19
C THR A 1102 29.15 3.36 25.01
N ARG A 1103 28.01 3.89 24.54
CA ARG A 1103 26.70 3.72 25.20
C ARG A 1103 25.96 2.45 24.76
N LEU A 1104 26.44 1.72 23.75
CA LEU A 1104 25.82 0.49 23.33
C LEU A 1104 26.22 -0.66 24.26
N SER A 1105 25.25 -1.17 25.02
CA SER A 1105 25.37 -2.48 25.64
C SER A 1105 24.80 -3.54 24.70
N LEU A 1106 25.66 -4.45 24.23
CA LEU A 1106 25.26 -5.56 23.36
C LEU A 1106 24.44 -6.62 24.10
N GLN A 1107 24.69 -6.78 25.40
CA GLN A 1107 24.07 -7.83 26.21
C GLN A 1107 22.54 -7.74 26.21
N PRO A 1108 21.88 -6.60 26.53
CA PRO A 1108 20.43 -6.48 26.41
C PRO A 1108 19.88 -6.80 25.01
N VAL A 1109 20.56 -6.36 23.94
CA VAL A 1109 20.11 -6.56 22.55
C VAL A 1109 20.09 -8.06 22.19
N LEU A 1110 21.19 -8.77 22.47
CA LEU A 1110 21.31 -10.20 22.21
C LEU A 1110 20.37 -11.02 23.09
N VAL A 1111 20.32 -10.71 24.39
CA VAL A 1111 19.45 -11.38 25.37
C VAL A 1111 17.95 -11.21 25.02
N ASP A 1112 17.51 -10.00 24.65
CA ASP A 1112 16.11 -9.78 24.29
C ASP A 1112 15.74 -10.49 22.97
N MET A 1113 16.68 -10.61 22.04
CA MET A 1113 16.48 -11.35 20.79
C MET A 1113 16.41 -12.87 20.99
N VAL A 1114 17.30 -13.45 21.81
CA VAL A 1114 17.23 -14.88 22.21
C VAL A 1114 15.90 -15.16 22.93
N LYS A 1115 15.48 -14.29 23.84
CA LYS A 1115 14.17 -14.38 24.52
C LYS A 1115 13.00 -14.28 23.54
N ALA A 1116 13.05 -13.38 22.57
CA ALA A 1116 11.99 -13.22 21.56
C ALA A 1116 11.85 -14.47 20.69
N GLN A 1117 12.96 -15.01 20.17
CA GLN A 1117 12.93 -16.26 19.41
C GLN A 1117 12.47 -17.45 20.26
N ARG A 1118 12.93 -17.57 21.51
CA ARG A 1118 12.49 -18.64 22.42
C ARG A 1118 11.01 -18.55 22.77
N GLN A 1119 10.47 -17.34 22.92
CA GLN A 1119 9.04 -17.11 23.08
C GLN A 1119 8.26 -17.57 21.83
N MET A 1120 8.77 -17.27 20.63
CA MET A 1120 8.18 -17.72 19.37
C MET A 1120 8.23 -19.25 19.21
N LEU A 1121 9.35 -19.89 19.53
CA LEU A 1121 9.46 -21.36 19.59
C LEU A 1121 8.45 -21.97 20.57
N GLN A 1122 8.29 -21.38 21.75
CA GLN A 1122 7.31 -21.84 22.74
C GLN A 1122 5.87 -21.69 22.22
N GLN A 1123 5.56 -20.65 21.45
CA GLN A 1123 4.25 -20.48 20.81
C GLN A 1123 4.02 -21.55 19.72
N ILE A 1124 5.01 -21.84 18.89
CA ILE A 1124 4.95 -22.91 17.87
C ILE A 1124 4.73 -24.27 18.57
N TYR A 1125 5.54 -24.60 19.58
CA TYR A 1125 5.40 -25.83 20.36
C TYR A 1125 4.00 -25.96 21.00
N ASN A 1126 3.55 -24.92 21.72
CA ASN A 1126 2.27 -24.93 22.43
C ASN A 1126 1.09 -25.14 21.47
N LYS A 1127 1.07 -24.41 20.35
CA LYS A 1127 0.01 -24.53 19.34
C LYS A 1127 0.07 -25.90 18.64
N ALA A 1128 1.26 -26.36 18.23
CA ALA A 1128 1.42 -27.65 17.57
C ALA A 1128 0.97 -28.81 18.47
N ALA A 1129 1.40 -28.84 19.74
CA ALA A 1129 0.99 -29.87 20.70
C ALA A 1129 -0.52 -29.86 21.00
N ALA A 1130 -1.13 -28.66 21.11
CA ALA A 1130 -2.58 -28.53 21.26
C ALA A 1130 -3.34 -29.06 20.02
N MET A 1131 -2.79 -28.82 18.82
CA MET A 1131 -3.34 -29.30 17.55
C MET A 1131 -3.16 -30.81 17.36
N THR A 1132 -2.01 -31.41 17.71
CA THR A 1132 -1.82 -32.87 17.75
C THR A 1132 -2.92 -33.51 18.60
N LYS A 1133 -3.16 -32.97 19.81
CA LYS A 1133 -4.20 -33.48 20.71
C LYS A 1133 -5.61 -33.37 20.10
N ARG A 1134 -5.95 -32.24 19.46
CA ARG A 1134 -7.23 -32.07 18.75
C ARG A 1134 -7.37 -33.06 17.59
N ALA A 1135 -6.34 -33.19 16.76
CA ALA A 1135 -6.31 -34.13 15.64
C ALA A 1135 -6.49 -35.59 16.09
N GLY A 1136 -5.91 -35.98 17.24
CA GLY A 1136 -6.08 -37.32 17.83
C GLY A 1136 -7.51 -37.63 18.31
N HIS A 1137 -8.38 -36.64 18.47
CA HIS A 1137 -9.80 -36.83 18.80
C HIS A 1137 -10.71 -36.99 17.56
N ILE A 1138 -10.17 -36.80 16.35
CA ILE A 1138 -10.90 -37.02 15.10
C ILE A 1138 -10.99 -38.53 14.81
N SER A 1139 -12.17 -39.01 14.46
CA SER A 1139 -12.43 -40.40 14.07
C SER A 1139 -13.41 -40.47 12.90
N TRP A 1140 -13.28 -41.48 12.04
CA TRP A 1140 -13.99 -41.59 10.76
C TRP A 1140 -15.06 -42.68 10.74
#